data_AF-I4BKD1-F1
#
_entry.id   AF-I4BKD1-F1
#
_cell.length_a   1.000
_cell.length_b   1.000
_cell.length_c   1.000
_cell.angle_alpha   90.00
_cell.angle_beta   90.00
_cell.angle_gamma   90.00
#
_symmetry.space_group_name_H-M   'P 1'
#
loop_
_entity.id
_entity.type
_entity.pdbx_description
1 polymer ?
#
loop_
_entity_poly.entity_id
_entity_poly.type
_entity_poly.pdbx_seq_one_letter_code
_entity_poly.pdbx_strand_id
1 'polypeptide(L)'
;MPSVPAGLLYLGRVSSSSLRPDLIERPADLTAEWLSAATGRTVTEFAVERIGTGQMSECYRVALTYANGDEAGPASVVLKVAAADPSSRQTGLAMGLYEREVRFYTDIAPGLGGPVAPCFHAAYDPSTGVFDLLLADAAPAVAGNEIRGASAEQAHLALAQLGLVHGRLLGDEALAGADWLNRESPVNQGLMAALYAGFIDRYREQVAPEHRHVCERLVETFDAYMAAEAESGGPQGLVHGDYRLDNMLFGQQGADRALTVVDWQTVTWGPAFTDVAYFLGCALPTDQRRQQYDALLRAYHDALGPDSGVTVDDVRDGVRHQSFFGVLMAIVSPMLVERTDRGDEMFMAMIARHCQHVLDVDALAILPAPSTPEPLQPGLDDEGRHPPADEPLWSESWYFDFADPGQDVGGWIRLGVIPNQGHAWINALLCGPGMPTVAVLDFDAPLPERLAEIHSGTAELELDPVEPLRRYRVSLRGRGEAHDDPAALLRGEAGRPVDVSMELTWTTVGTPYQYRLSPRYEIPCVVSGEVTADGRTFTFSDVAGQRDHSWASRDWWSMDWTWCAFHLDDGTHLHGVDIRIPGMSPLSVGYLQRAGEPLVELDRVSAQDTFGDNGLPISAELRFSPGDLAVTVEMRGHAPVLLRSPDGRTSLFPRAWAAVTTADGRTGIGWIEMNRNQL
;
A
#
# COMPACT_ATOMS: atom_id res chain seq x y z
N MET A 1 -46.38 -20.89 38.55
CA MET A 1 -45.28 -20.65 39.51
C MET A 1 -44.08 -20.16 38.70
N PRO A 2 -43.34 -19.17 39.22
CA PRO A 2 -42.83 -18.07 38.41
C PRO A 2 -41.46 -18.35 37.78
N SER A 3 -41.23 -17.61 36.69
CA SER A 3 -39.99 -17.36 35.96
C SER A 3 -38.81 -17.01 36.88
N VAL A 4 -37.67 -17.67 36.65
CA VAL A 4 -36.36 -17.26 37.17
C VAL A 4 -35.61 -16.57 36.03
N PRO A 5 -35.13 -15.31 36.19
CA PRO A 5 -34.41 -14.61 35.15
C PRO A 5 -32.96 -15.10 35.03
N ALA A 6 -32.47 -15.16 33.79
CA ALA A 6 -31.05 -15.25 33.47
C ALA A 6 -30.37 -13.93 33.86
N GLY A 7 -29.75 -13.91 35.04
CA GLY A 7 -28.86 -12.82 35.46
C GLY A 7 -27.48 -13.03 34.87
N LEU A 8 -27.07 -12.12 33.97
CA LEU A 8 -25.67 -11.87 33.67
C LEU A 8 -24.93 -11.58 34.98
N LEU A 9 -23.96 -12.43 35.33
CA LEU A 9 -22.92 -12.06 36.29
C LEU A 9 -21.91 -11.19 35.55
N TYR A 10 -22.18 -9.88 35.55
CA TYR A 10 -21.22 -8.83 35.23
C TYR A 10 -20.05 -8.92 36.22
N LEU A 11 -18.88 -9.38 35.76
CA LEU A 11 -17.61 -9.07 36.41
C LEU A 11 -17.11 -7.71 35.88
N GLY A 12 -17.17 -6.71 36.75
CA GLY A 12 -16.37 -5.47 36.77
C GLY A 12 -16.10 -4.71 35.46
N ARG A 13 -16.75 -3.55 35.29
CA ARG A 13 -16.21 -2.45 34.48
C ARG A 13 -14.83 -2.05 35.03
N VAL A 14 -13.77 -2.21 34.23
CA VAL A 14 -12.45 -1.65 34.54
C VAL A 14 -12.41 -0.18 34.11
N SER A 15 -11.94 0.67 35.03
CA SER A 15 -11.76 2.12 34.88
C SER A 15 -10.55 2.45 33.99
N SER A 16 -10.68 3.48 33.16
CA SER A 16 -9.76 3.90 32.09
C SER A 16 -8.46 4.60 32.56
N SER A 17 -7.77 4.12 33.61
CA SER A 17 -6.50 4.74 34.04
C SER A 17 -5.44 3.84 34.71
N SER A 18 -5.42 2.53 34.45
CA SER A 18 -4.29 1.66 34.84
C SER A 18 -4.26 0.36 34.02
N LEU A 19 -3.63 0.39 32.84
CA LEU A 19 -3.40 -0.79 31.98
C LEU A 19 -1.90 -0.93 31.68
N ARG A 20 -1.04 -1.15 32.69
CA ARG A 20 0.36 -1.63 32.47
C ARG A 20 0.90 -2.35 33.72
N PRO A 21 0.62 -3.66 33.92
CA PRO A 21 1.65 -4.48 34.57
C PRO A 21 2.00 -5.86 33.95
N ASP A 22 1.34 -6.38 32.89
CA ASP A 22 1.52 -7.81 32.51
C ASP A 22 1.70 -8.11 31.00
N LEU A 23 2.18 -7.15 30.20
CA LEU A 23 2.48 -7.34 28.77
C LEU A 23 3.84 -8.03 28.60
N ILE A 24 3.91 -9.10 27.80
CA ILE A 24 5.16 -9.82 27.49
C ILE A 24 5.67 -9.38 26.11
N GLU A 25 6.75 -8.61 26.07
CA GLU A 25 7.32 -8.17 24.79
C GLU A 25 8.16 -9.28 24.15
N ARG A 26 8.91 -10.03 24.97
CA ARG A 26 9.84 -11.07 24.53
C ARG A 26 9.83 -12.26 25.49
N PRO A 27 10.29 -13.45 25.05
CA PRO A 27 10.36 -14.63 25.91
C PRO A 27 11.13 -14.45 27.22
N ALA A 28 12.15 -13.58 27.22
CA ALA A 28 12.97 -13.29 28.39
C ALA A 28 12.22 -12.55 29.50
N ASP A 29 11.06 -11.96 29.18
CA ASP A 29 10.22 -11.25 30.15
C ASP A 29 9.31 -12.22 30.93
N LEU A 30 9.20 -13.49 30.49
CA LEU A 30 8.42 -14.52 31.18
C LEU A 30 9.01 -14.85 32.56
N THR A 31 8.12 -15.05 33.54
CA THR A 31 8.46 -15.59 34.86
C THR A 31 7.49 -16.69 35.27
N ALA A 32 7.91 -17.56 36.20
CA ALA A 32 7.05 -18.61 36.73
C ALA A 32 5.83 -18.03 37.48
N GLU A 33 5.98 -16.88 38.13
CA GLU A 33 4.88 -16.15 38.78
C GLU A 33 3.86 -15.66 37.76
N TRP A 34 4.32 -15.03 36.67
CA TRP A 34 3.44 -14.57 35.59
C TRP A 34 2.71 -15.74 34.92
N LEU A 35 3.42 -16.84 34.59
CA LEU A 35 2.80 -18.05 34.03
C LEU A 35 1.80 -18.68 35.00
N SER A 36 2.06 -18.58 36.31
CA SER A 36 1.13 -19.08 37.31
C SER A 36 -0.16 -18.27 37.36
N ALA A 37 -0.04 -16.95 37.26
CA ALA A 37 -1.18 -16.04 37.20
C ALA A 37 -2.00 -16.26 35.92
N ALA A 38 -1.34 -16.33 34.76
CA ALA A 38 -1.98 -16.52 33.46
C ALA A 38 -2.68 -17.89 33.34
N THR A 39 -2.08 -18.96 33.84
CA THR A 39 -2.64 -20.33 33.73
C THR A 39 -3.57 -20.70 34.89
N GLY A 40 -3.57 -19.94 35.99
CA GLY A 40 -4.29 -20.27 37.21
C GLY A 40 -3.76 -21.51 37.95
N ARG A 41 -2.51 -21.91 37.68
CA ARG A 41 -1.84 -23.09 38.25
C ARG A 41 -0.45 -22.72 38.77
N THR A 42 0.01 -23.28 39.87
CA THR A 42 1.34 -22.93 40.41
C THR A 42 2.48 -23.58 39.60
N VAL A 43 3.03 -22.81 38.67
CA VAL A 43 4.22 -23.15 37.86
C VAL A 43 5.47 -22.90 38.71
N THR A 44 6.37 -23.89 38.77
CA THR A 44 7.65 -23.79 39.48
C THR A 44 8.82 -23.55 38.53
N GLU A 45 8.79 -24.19 37.37
CA GLU A 45 9.83 -24.10 36.35
C GLU A 45 9.21 -24.10 34.96
N PHE A 46 9.87 -23.46 34.00
CA PHE A 46 9.47 -23.48 32.60
C PHE A 46 10.70 -23.49 31.68
N ALA A 47 10.51 -23.98 30.46
CA ALA A 47 11.50 -23.93 29.40
C ALA A 47 10.87 -23.42 28.11
N VAL A 48 11.60 -22.58 27.36
CA VAL A 48 11.09 -21.93 26.16
C VAL A 48 11.84 -22.43 24.92
N GLU A 49 11.09 -22.78 23.88
CA GLU A 49 11.59 -23.20 22.57
C GLU A 49 10.91 -22.37 21.48
N ARG A 50 11.68 -21.75 20.58
CA ARG A 50 11.11 -21.04 19.42
C ARG A 50 10.52 -22.04 18.44
N ILE A 51 9.29 -21.80 18.00
CA ILE A 51 8.57 -22.65 17.04
C ILE A 51 8.00 -21.80 15.90
N GLY A 52 7.68 -22.46 14.79
CA GLY A 52 7.11 -21.79 13.62
C GLY A 52 8.12 -20.97 12.82
N THR A 53 7.65 -20.40 11.71
CA THR A 53 8.46 -19.66 10.73
C THR A 53 7.88 -18.28 10.41
N GLY A 54 7.05 -17.73 11.30
CA GLY A 54 6.38 -16.44 11.10
C GLY A 54 7.37 -15.30 10.90
N GLN A 55 7.08 -14.41 9.95
CA GLN A 55 7.87 -13.20 9.68
C GLN A 55 7.32 -11.97 10.40
N MET A 56 6.01 -11.88 10.61
CA MET A 56 5.34 -10.73 11.25
C MET A 56 5.19 -10.86 12.77
N SER A 57 5.30 -12.07 13.30
CA SER A 57 5.21 -12.39 14.73
C SER A 57 6.05 -13.64 15.04
N GLU A 58 6.39 -13.82 16.31
CA GLU A 58 7.18 -14.95 16.78
C GLU A 58 6.38 -15.85 17.71
N CYS A 59 6.52 -17.16 17.55
CA CYS A 59 5.87 -18.15 18.40
C CYS A 59 6.90 -18.95 19.20
N TYR A 60 6.55 -19.25 20.45
CA TYR A 60 7.39 -19.97 21.39
C TYR A 60 6.57 -21.02 22.13
N ARG A 61 7.01 -22.27 22.12
CA ARG A 61 6.49 -23.30 23.02
C ARG A 61 7.11 -23.10 24.40
N VAL A 62 6.27 -23.05 25.42
CA VAL A 62 6.67 -22.94 26.82
C VAL A 62 6.27 -24.22 27.54
N ALA A 63 7.23 -25.09 27.85
CA ALA A 63 7.02 -26.28 28.66
C ALA A 63 6.89 -25.90 30.14
N LEU A 64 5.92 -26.46 30.86
CA LEU A 64 5.58 -26.07 32.23
C LEU A 64 5.80 -27.23 33.21
N THR A 65 6.35 -26.91 34.39
CA THR A 65 6.48 -27.83 35.52
C THR A 65 5.70 -27.26 36.72
N TYR A 66 4.90 -28.10 37.38
CA TYR A 66 4.01 -27.72 38.48
C TYR A 66 4.49 -28.26 39.83
N ALA A 67 4.15 -27.56 40.92
CA ALA A 67 4.61 -27.90 42.28
C ALA A 67 4.10 -29.27 42.80
N ASN A 68 2.90 -29.70 42.40
CA ASN A 68 2.28 -30.97 42.82
C ASN A 68 1.67 -31.68 41.60
N GLY A 69 1.97 -32.97 41.40
CA GLY A 69 1.47 -33.75 40.26
C GLY A 69 -0.05 -33.91 40.17
N ASP A 70 -0.78 -33.64 41.27
CA ASP A 70 -2.25 -33.71 41.34
C ASP A 70 -2.94 -32.40 40.88
N GLU A 71 -2.18 -31.32 40.64
CA GLU A 71 -2.66 -30.04 40.05
C GLU A 71 -2.28 -29.94 38.55
N ALA A 72 -2.47 -31.01 37.78
CA ALA A 72 -2.03 -31.05 36.38
C ALA A 72 -2.70 -29.93 35.54
N GLY A 73 -1.93 -28.88 35.23
CA GLY A 73 -2.20 -27.95 34.14
C GLY A 73 -1.65 -28.47 32.81
N PRO A 74 -1.76 -27.69 31.72
CA PRO A 74 -1.19 -28.10 30.44
C PRO A 74 0.32 -28.33 30.54
N ALA A 75 0.83 -29.41 29.92
CA ALA A 75 2.27 -29.69 29.90
C ALA A 75 3.07 -28.61 29.16
N SER A 76 2.43 -27.93 28.20
CA SER A 76 2.99 -26.78 27.50
C SER A 76 1.90 -25.80 27.06
N VAL A 77 2.32 -24.55 26.85
CA VAL A 77 1.53 -23.48 26.23
C VAL A 77 2.33 -22.86 25.09
N VAL A 78 1.68 -22.07 24.24
CA VAL A 78 2.32 -21.32 23.15
C VAL A 78 2.21 -19.83 23.45
N LEU A 79 3.36 -19.16 23.55
CA LEU A 79 3.46 -17.72 23.59
C LEU A 79 3.63 -17.19 22.16
N LYS A 80 2.77 -16.28 21.71
CA LYS A 80 2.95 -15.51 20.48
C LYS A 80 3.18 -14.04 20.85
N VAL A 81 4.20 -13.43 20.26
CA VAL A 81 4.56 -12.02 20.47
C VAL A 81 4.88 -11.33 19.15
N ALA A 82 4.92 -10.00 19.15
CA ALA A 82 5.33 -9.21 17.99
C ALA A 82 6.74 -9.58 17.50
N ALA A 83 7.03 -9.30 16.23
CA ALA A 83 8.35 -9.51 15.68
C ALA A 83 9.42 -8.68 16.44
N ALA A 84 10.60 -9.30 16.66
CA ALA A 84 11.74 -8.62 17.24
C ALA A 84 12.30 -7.53 16.30
N ASP A 85 12.19 -7.73 14.99
CA ASP A 85 12.56 -6.76 13.96
C ASP A 85 11.61 -5.55 13.97
N PRO A 86 12.11 -4.31 14.17
CA PRO A 86 11.26 -3.12 14.26
C PRO A 86 10.48 -2.81 12.98
N SER A 87 11.02 -3.10 11.80
CA SER A 87 10.33 -2.84 10.53
C SER A 87 9.11 -3.76 10.38
N SER A 88 9.32 -5.06 10.61
CA SER A 88 8.25 -6.07 10.57
C SER A 88 7.16 -5.76 11.59
N ARG A 89 7.56 -5.30 12.80
CA ARG A 89 6.62 -4.84 13.84
C ARG A 89 5.80 -3.63 13.40
N GLN A 90 6.45 -2.63 12.83
CA GLN A 90 5.75 -1.44 12.34
C GLN A 90 4.77 -1.76 11.21
N THR A 91 5.15 -2.65 10.29
CA THR A 91 4.25 -3.13 9.22
C THR A 91 3.02 -3.84 9.79
N GLY A 92 3.21 -4.76 10.75
CA GLY A 92 2.09 -5.47 11.39
C GLY A 92 1.14 -4.53 12.13
N LEU A 93 1.66 -3.49 12.80
CA LEU A 93 0.87 -2.44 13.42
C LEU A 93 0.09 -1.61 12.40
N ALA A 94 0.76 -1.14 11.34
CA ALA A 94 0.12 -0.33 10.29
C ALA A 94 -1.01 -1.08 9.57
N MET A 95 -0.85 -2.40 9.38
CA MET A 95 -1.87 -3.28 8.81
C MET A 95 -2.94 -3.74 9.81
N GLY A 96 -2.80 -3.42 11.10
CA GLY A 96 -3.73 -3.81 12.17
C GLY A 96 -3.74 -5.30 12.50
N LEU A 97 -2.71 -6.05 12.12
CA LEU A 97 -2.66 -7.51 12.27
C LEU A 97 -2.68 -7.95 13.75
N TYR A 98 -1.95 -7.22 14.59
CA TYR A 98 -1.82 -7.54 16.02
C TYR A 98 -3.10 -7.26 16.80
N GLU A 99 -3.72 -6.11 16.54
CA GLU A 99 -5.01 -5.78 17.14
C GLU A 99 -6.06 -6.82 16.78
N ARG A 100 -6.15 -7.19 15.49
CA ARG A 100 -7.10 -8.18 14.99
C ARG A 100 -6.96 -9.53 15.69
N GLU A 101 -5.74 -10.06 15.78
CA GLU A 101 -5.53 -11.36 16.41
C GLU A 101 -5.85 -11.34 17.91
N VAL A 102 -5.39 -10.31 18.63
CA VAL A 102 -5.67 -10.16 20.06
C VAL A 102 -7.17 -10.05 20.31
N ARG A 103 -7.86 -9.19 19.55
CA ARG A 103 -9.29 -8.99 19.69
C ARG A 103 -10.11 -10.20 19.26
N PHE A 104 -9.65 -10.98 18.29
CA PHE A 104 -10.26 -12.27 18.00
C PHE A 104 -10.24 -13.18 19.23
N TYR A 105 -9.09 -13.34 19.90
CA TYR A 105 -8.97 -14.20 21.07
C TYR A 105 -9.70 -13.67 22.32
N THR A 106 -9.87 -12.35 22.46
CA THR A 106 -10.59 -11.77 23.61
C THR A 106 -12.09 -11.63 23.39
N ASP A 107 -12.51 -11.21 22.19
CA ASP A 107 -13.88 -10.76 21.91
C ASP A 107 -14.71 -11.84 21.21
N ILE A 108 -14.10 -12.72 20.41
CA ILE A 108 -14.80 -13.69 19.54
C ILE A 108 -14.59 -15.12 20.02
N ALA A 109 -13.33 -15.57 20.15
CA ALA A 109 -12.97 -16.94 20.47
C ALA A 109 -13.66 -17.51 21.72
N PRO A 110 -13.90 -16.76 22.82
CA PRO A 110 -14.60 -17.29 24.00
C PRO A 110 -16.05 -17.73 23.72
N GLY A 111 -16.70 -17.16 22.71
CA GLY A 111 -18.04 -17.53 22.26
C GLY A 111 -18.05 -18.68 21.25
N LEU A 112 -16.89 -19.08 20.74
CA LEU A 112 -16.75 -20.12 19.73
C LEU A 112 -16.52 -21.50 20.35
N GLY A 113 -17.13 -22.50 19.73
CA GLY A 113 -16.66 -23.88 19.80
C GLY A 113 -15.98 -24.24 18.47
N GLY A 114 -15.13 -25.26 18.45
CA GLY A 114 -14.51 -25.74 17.20
C GLY A 114 -12.98 -25.71 17.26
N PRO A 115 -12.30 -25.31 16.17
CA PRO A 115 -10.86 -25.54 16.02
C PRO A 115 -9.98 -24.44 16.64
N VAL A 116 -10.46 -23.70 17.65
CA VAL A 116 -9.71 -22.57 18.23
C VAL A 116 -9.03 -23.00 19.54
N ALA A 117 -7.75 -22.65 19.70
CA ALA A 117 -7.02 -22.92 20.93
C ALA A 117 -7.54 -22.04 22.08
N PRO A 118 -7.77 -22.58 23.29
CA PRO A 118 -8.02 -21.77 24.48
C PRO A 118 -6.94 -20.71 24.68
N CYS A 119 -7.37 -19.49 24.99
CA CYS A 119 -6.50 -18.37 25.31
C CYS A 119 -6.44 -18.19 26.83
N PHE A 120 -5.22 -18.20 27.39
CA PHE A 120 -4.94 -17.97 28.81
C PHE A 120 -4.66 -16.50 29.11
N HIS A 121 -4.02 -15.79 28.16
CA HIS A 121 -3.69 -14.38 28.29
C HIS A 121 -3.63 -13.71 26.92
N ALA A 122 -4.06 -12.45 26.86
CA ALA A 122 -3.99 -11.63 25.67
C ALA A 122 -3.80 -10.16 26.07
N ALA A 123 -2.82 -9.48 25.48
CA ALA A 123 -2.59 -8.06 25.69
C ALA A 123 -2.03 -7.40 24.43
N TYR A 124 -2.35 -6.11 24.26
CA TYR A 124 -1.94 -5.30 23.11
C TYR A 124 -1.75 -3.83 23.51
N ASP A 125 -0.65 -3.22 23.09
CA ASP A 125 -0.39 -1.80 23.20
C ASP A 125 -0.46 -1.13 21.81
N PRO A 126 -1.53 -0.38 21.51
CA PRO A 126 -1.70 0.25 20.20
C PRO A 126 -0.68 1.36 19.90
N SER A 127 -0.01 1.90 20.93
CA SER A 127 1.00 2.96 20.75
C SER A 127 2.36 2.43 20.29
N THR A 128 2.65 1.16 20.58
CA THR A 128 3.96 0.55 20.29
C THR A 128 3.88 -0.65 19.36
N GLY A 129 2.68 -1.20 19.14
CA GLY A 129 2.46 -2.43 18.39
C GLY A 129 2.94 -3.69 19.13
N VAL A 130 3.30 -3.57 20.42
CA VAL A 130 3.65 -4.73 21.24
C VAL A 130 2.37 -5.48 21.61
N PHE A 131 2.38 -6.80 21.48
CA PHE A 131 1.28 -7.66 21.89
C PHE A 131 1.83 -8.99 22.40
N ASP A 132 1.03 -9.68 23.20
CA ASP A 132 1.25 -11.07 23.54
C ASP A 132 -0.06 -11.87 23.58
N LEU A 133 0.05 -13.14 23.22
CA LEU A 133 -0.98 -14.16 23.36
C LEU A 133 -0.38 -15.41 23.99
N LEU A 134 -0.99 -15.90 25.06
CA LEU A 134 -0.67 -17.18 25.67
C LEU A 134 -1.79 -18.17 25.37
N LEU A 135 -1.53 -19.12 24.48
CA LEU A 135 -2.52 -20.07 23.96
C LEU A 135 -2.22 -21.50 24.44
N ALA A 136 -3.25 -22.34 24.49
CA ALA A 136 -3.05 -23.78 24.72
C ALA A 136 -2.27 -24.42 23.56
N ASP A 137 -1.30 -25.26 23.89
CA ASP A 137 -0.57 -26.06 22.90
C ASP A 137 -1.53 -27.09 22.26
N ALA A 138 -1.30 -27.36 20.98
CA ALA A 138 -2.05 -28.37 20.23
C ALA A 138 -1.38 -29.75 20.28
N ALA A 139 -0.22 -29.88 20.91
CA ALA A 139 0.50 -31.15 21.04
C ALA A 139 -0.39 -32.28 21.61
N PRO A 140 -0.32 -33.52 21.07
CA PRO A 140 0.48 -33.95 19.91
C PRO A 140 -0.26 -33.73 18.56
N ALA A 141 -0.38 -32.51 18.06
CA ALA A 141 -0.84 -32.23 16.70
C ALA A 141 0.31 -32.08 15.69
N VAL A 142 0.01 -32.34 14.42
CA VAL A 142 0.94 -32.19 13.30
C VAL A 142 0.41 -31.14 12.34
N ALA A 143 1.27 -30.21 11.93
CA ALA A 143 0.92 -29.19 10.94
C ALA A 143 0.57 -29.81 9.58
N GLY A 144 -0.39 -29.21 8.89
CA GLY A 144 -0.63 -29.48 7.47
C GLY A 144 0.58 -29.08 6.61
N ASN A 145 0.51 -29.44 5.33
CA ASN A 145 1.55 -29.11 4.37
C ASN A 145 0.90 -28.68 3.07
N GLU A 146 0.95 -27.39 2.77
CA GLU A 146 0.29 -26.80 1.61
C GLU A 146 0.81 -27.36 0.29
N ILE A 147 2.13 -27.57 0.18
CA ILE A 147 2.77 -28.10 -1.03
C ILE A 147 2.28 -29.53 -1.32
N ARG A 148 2.26 -30.40 -0.30
CA ARG A 148 1.81 -31.79 -0.43
C ARG A 148 0.30 -31.89 -0.65
N GLY A 149 -0.48 -31.02 -0.01
CA GLY A 149 -1.93 -31.09 0.04
C GLY A 149 -2.46 -32.06 1.10
N ALA A 150 -3.74 -31.90 1.42
CA ALA A 150 -4.49 -32.66 2.42
C ALA A 150 -4.96 -34.01 1.90
N SER A 151 -5.12 -34.96 2.82
CA SER A 151 -5.98 -36.13 2.59
C SER A 151 -7.47 -35.73 2.56
N ALA A 152 -8.33 -36.62 2.03
CA ALA A 152 -9.77 -36.37 2.00
C ALA A 152 -10.35 -36.22 3.43
N GLU A 153 -9.85 -37.02 4.36
CA GLU A 153 -10.25 -36.99 5.78
C GLU A 153 -9.90 -35.65 6.43
N GLN A 154 -8.68 -35.15 6.19
CA GLN A 154 -8.25 -33.83 6.67
C GLN A 154 -9.08 -32.70 6.07
N ALA A 155 -9.37 -32.76 4.76
CA ALA A 155 -10.18 -31.74 4.09
C ALA A 155 -11.63 -31.72 4.60
N HIS A 156 -12.23 -32.89 4.80
CA HIS A 156 -13.56 -33.01 5.41
C HIS A 156 -13.58 -32.45 6.83
N LEU A 157 -12.57 -32.78 7.65
CA LEU A 157 -12.45 -32.26 9.00
C LEU A 157 -12.30 -30.74 9.02
N ALA A 158 -11.44 -30.18 8.17
CA ALA A 158 -11.22 -28.73 8.09
C ALA A 158 -12.51 -27.98 7.75
N LEU A 159 -13.18 -28.36 6.67
CA LEU A 159 -14.42 -27.69 6.25
C LEU A 159 -15.58 -27.89 7.23
N ALA A 160 -15.70 -29.06 7.87
CA ALA A 160 -16.69 -29.24 8.94
C ALA A 160 -16.39 -28.33 10.14
N GLN A 161 -15.13 -28.21 10.56
CA GLN A 161 -14.75 -27.33 11.67
C GLN A 161 -14.93 -25.84 11.32
N LEU A 162 -14.68 -25.44 10.07
CA LEU A 162 -14.99 -24.09 9.59
C LEU A 162 -16.49 -23.81 9.65
N GLY A 163 -17.33 -24.77 9.23
CA GLY A 163 -18.78 -24.65 9.31
C GLY A 163 -19.28 -24.43 10.73
N LEU A 164 -18.67 -25.07 11.75
CA LEU A 164 -19.02 -24.84 13.16
C LEU A 164 -18.72 -23.41 13.63
N VAL A 165 -17.65 -22.79 13.12
CA VAL A 165 -17.31 -21.39 13.42
C VAL A 165 -18.29 -20.47 12.71
N HIS A 166 -18.46 -20.64 11.40
CA HIS A 166 -19.31 -19.77 10.59
C HIS A 166 -20.78 -19.87 10.99
N GLY A 167 -21.29 -21.06 11.32
CA GLY A 167 -22.68 -21.25 11.72
C GLY A 167 -23.12 -20.44 12.95
N ARG A 168 -22.17 -20.02 13.81
CA ARG A 168 -22.46 -19.17 14.97
C ARG A 168 -22.38 -17.68 14.69
N LEU A 169 -21.59 -17.28 13.71
CA LEU A 169 -21.22 -15.87 13.47
C LEU A 169 -21.82 -15.33 12.17
N LEU A 170 -22.47 -16.16 11.36
CA LEU A 170 -23.05 -15.75 10.10
C LEU A 170 -24.10 -14.65 10.32
N GLY A 171 -23.94 -13.51 9.64
CA GLY A 171 -24.87 -12.39 9.74
C GLY A 171 -24.88 -11.65 11.08
N ASP A 172 -23.88 -11.83 11.94
CA ASP A 172 -23.74 -11.08 13.19
C ASP A 172 -23.53 -9.57 12.95
N GLU A 173 -24.56 -8.77 13.24
CA GLU A 173 -24.55 -7.31 13.05
C GLU A 173 -23.55 -6.57 13.94
N ALA A 174 -23.20 -7.11 15.12
CA ALA A 174 -22.26 -6.46 16.03
C ALA A 174 -20.83 -6.55 15.50
N LEU A 175 -20.46 -7.68 14.90
CA LEU A 175 -19.18 -7.84 14.22
C LEU A 175 -19.12 -7.05 12.90
N ALA A 176 -20.23 -7.01 12.15
CA ALA A 176 -20.33 -6.21 10.93
C ALA A 176 -20.08 -4.71 11.16
N GLY A 177 -20.44 -4.17 12.33
CA GLY A 177 -20.23 -2.76 12.69
C GLY A 177 -18.90 -2.46 13.40
N ALA A 178 -17.98 -3.41 13.50
CA ALA A 178 -16.77 -3.25 14.30
C ALA A 178 -15.58 -2.71 13.48
N ASP A 179 -15.16 -1.47 13.74
CA ASP A 179 -14.11 -0.76 12.98
C ASP A 179 -12.74 -1.47 12.96
N TRP A 180 -12.40 -2.18 14.05
CA TRP A 180 -11.14 -2.93 14.14
C TRP A 180 -11.09 -4.15 13.20
N LEU A 181 -12.26 -4.67 12.84
CA LEU A 181 -12.43 -5.87 12.01
C LEU A 181 -12.65 -5.48 10.54
N ASN A 182 -13.42 -4.41 10.31
CA ASN A 182 -13.79 -3.87 9.00
C ASN A 182 -12.86 -2.72 8.61
N ARG A 183 -11.84 -3.00 7.80
CA ARG A 183 -10.95 -1.96 7.24
C ARG A 183 -10.96 -2.06 5.72
N GLU A 184 -10.90 -0.91 5.07
CA GLU A 184 -10.80 -0.86 3.61
C GLU A 184 -9.52 -1.58 3.14
N SER A 185 -9.66 -2.39 2.09
CA SER A 185 -8.52 -2.99 1.41
C SER A 185 -7.81 -1.90 0.62
N PRO A 186 -6.48 -1.71 0.77
CA PRO A 186 -5.72 -0.77 -0.05
C PRO A 186 -5.53 -1.27 -1.49
N VAL A 187 -5.95 -2.51 -1.80
CA VAL A 187 -5.77 -3.12 -3.10
C VAL A 187 -6.87 -2.65 -4.05
N ASN A 188 -6.46 -1.95 -5.12
CA ASN A 188 -7.30 -1.56 -6.25
C ASN A 188 -6.74 -2.14 -7.55
N GLN A 189 -7.48 -1.99 -8.65
CA GLN A 189 -7.10 -2.50 -9.97
C GLN A 189 -5.73 -1.99 -10.44
N GLY A 190 -5.39 -0.73 -10.17
CA GLY A 190 -4.09 -0.16 -10.52
C GLY A 190 -2.92 -0.85 -9.81
N LEU A 191 -3.02 -1.02 -8.49
CA LEU A 191 -2.04 -1.76 -7.71
C LEU A 191 -1.97 -3.23 -8.15
N MET A 192 -3.12 -3.85 -8.40
CA MET A 192 -3.17 -5.24 -8.91
C MET A 192 -2.47 -5.41 -10.26
N ALA A 193 -2.66 -4.47 -11.18
CA ALA A 193 -1.98 -4.48 -12.48
C ALA A 193 -0.46 -4.36 -12.32
N ALA A 194 0.01 -3.47 -11.44
CA ALA A 194 1.44 -3.30 -11.15
C ALA A 194 2.05 -4.58 -10.52
N LEU A 195 1.39 -5.14 -9.51
CA LEU A 195 1.83 -6.38 -8.85
C LEU A 195 1.83 -7.57 -9.82
N TYR A 196 0.82 -7.68 -10.67
CA TYR A 196 0.74 -8.73 -11.68
C TYR A 196 1.83 -8.61 -12.75
N ALA A 197 2.15 -7.39 -13.19
CA ALA A 197 3.24 -7.15 -14.12
C ALA A 197 4.58 -7.66 -13.55
N GLY A 198 4.90 -7.30 -12.30
CA GLY A 198 6.09 -7.81 -11.60
C GLY A 198 6.07 -9.33 -11.41
N PHE A 199 4.91 -9.89 -11.06
CA PHE A 199 4.73 -11.33 -10.91
C PHE A 199 5.01 -12.08 -12.22
N ILE A 200 4.46 -11.62 -13.34
CA ILE A 200 4.67 -12.26 -14.64
C ILE A 200 6.10 -12.08 -15.13
N ASP A 201 6.71 -10.91 -14.97
CA ASP A 201 8.12 -10.72 -15.30
C ASP A 201 9.03 -11.75 -14.60
N ARG A 202 8.69 -12.10 -13.35
CA ARG A 202 9.42 -13.10 -12.57
C ARG A 202 9.08 -14.55 -12.93
N TYR A 203 7.82 -14.87 -13.19
CA TYR A 203 7.31 -16.25 -13.19
C TYR A 203 6.61 -16.69 -14.47
N ARG A 204 6.62 -15.88 -15.55
CA ARG A 204 5.86 -16.17 -16.80
C ARG A 204 5.99 -17.61 -17.28
N GLU A 205 7.20 -18.16 -17.26
CA GLU A 205 7.51 -19.51 -17.77
C GLU A 205 7.00 -20.64 -16.86
N GLN A 206 6.77 -20.36 -15.57
CA GLN A 206 6.31 -21.32 -14.57
C GLN A 206 4.78 -21.36 -14.46
N VAL A 207 4.08 -20.33 -14.96
CA VAL A 207 2.62 -20.22 -14.90
C VAL A 207 2.02 -20.66 -16.24
N ALA A 208 1.12 -21.65 -16.21
CA ALA A 208 0.46 -22.16 -17.41
C ALA A 208 -0.35 -21.08 -18.15
N PRO A 209 -0.48 -21.14 -19.49
CA PRO A 209 -1.21 -20.14 -20.28
C PRO A 209 -2.66 -19.90 -19.81
N GLU A 210 -3.41 -20.95 -19.52
CA GLU A 210 -4.78 -20.85 -19.00
C GLU A 210 -4.85 -20.17 -17.62
N HIS A 211 -3.83 -20.35 -16.77
CA HIS A 211 -3.77 -19.70 -15.47
C HIS A 211 -3.39 -18.23 -15.59
N ARG A 212 -2.51 -17.88 -16.54
CA ARG A 212 -2.23 -16.47 -16.86
C ARG A 212 -3.50 -15.77 -17.34
N HIS A 213 -4.29 -16.42 -18.20
CA HIS A 213 -5.58 -15.87 -18.63
C HIS A 213 -6.52 -15.60 -17.46
N VAL A 214 -6.60 -16.50 -16.46
CA VAL A 214 -7.38 -16.25 -15.24
C VAL A 214 -6.88 -15.00 -14.50
N CYS A 215 -5.57 -14.87 -14.30
CA CYS A 215 -4.99 -13.70 -13.63
C CYS A 215 -5.23 -12.41 -14.41
N GLU A 216 -5.00 -12.40 -15.73
CA GLU A 216 -5.22 -11.25 -16.62
C GLU A 216 -6.69 -10.81 -16.54
N ARG A 217 -7.64 -11.75 -16.63
CA ARG A 217 -9.07 -11.47 -16.51
C ARG A 217 -9.42 -10.85 -15.16
N LEU A 218 -8.92 -11.41 -14.05
CA LEU A 218 -9.15 -10.86 -12.73
C LEU A 218 -8.59 -9.43 -12.60
N VAL A 219 -7.36 -9.21 -13.07
CA VAL A 219 -6.67 -7.90 -13.00
C VAL A 219 -7.41 -6.86 -13.84
N GLU A 220 -7.83 -7.20 -15.06
CA GLU A 220 -8.57 -6.31 -15.96
C GLU A 220 -9.92 -5.84 -15.40
N THR A 221 -10.53 -6.64 -14.51
CA THR A 221 -11.88 -6.41 -14.00
C THR A 221 -11.92 -6.18 -12.49
N PHE A 222 -10.77 -6.01 -11.83
CA PHE A 222 -10.67 -6.14 -10.38
C PHE A 222 -11.62 -5.19 -9.63
N ASP A 223 -11.62 -3.90 -9.97
CA ASP A 223 -12.47 -2.92 -9.28
C ASP A 223 -13.96 -3.17 -9.55
N ALA A 224 -14.31 -3.49 -10.80
CA ALA A 224 -15.69 -3.80 -11.19
C ALA A 224 -16.20 -5.09 -10.53
N TYR A 225 -15.34 -6.10 -10.38
CA TYR A 225 -15.63 -7.33 -9.65
C TYR A 225 -15.85 -7.03 -8.17
N MET A 226 -14.96 -6.29 -7.51
CA MET A 226 -15.11 -5.92 -6.10
C MET A 226 -16.38 -5.10 -5.84
N ALA A 227 -16.72 -4.17 -6.74
CA ALA A 227 -17.97 -3.40 -6.66
C ALA A 227 -19.20 -4.31 -6.80
N ALA A 228 -19.20 -5.24 -7.75
CA ALA A 228 -20.29 -6.20 -7.93
C ALA A 228 -20.46 -7.12 -6.70
N GLU A 229 -19.36 -7.57 -6.09
CA GLU A 229 -19.40 -8.36 -4.85
C GLU A 229 -20.01 -7.56 -3.69
N ALA A 230 -19.62 -6.29 -3.54
CA ALA A 230 -20.17 -5.41 -2.51
C ALA A 230 -21.68 -5.15 -2.68
N GLU A 231 -22.17 -5.10 -3.91
CA GLU A 231 -23.59 -4.91 -4.24
C GLU A 231 -24.42 -6.20 -4.16
N SER A 232 -23.78 -7.38 -4.28
CA SER A 232 -24.45 -8.68 -4.36
C SER A 232 -25.35 -9.01 -3.16
N GLY A 233 -25.05 -8.45 -1.98
CA GLY A 233 -25.78 -8.71 -0.74
C GLY A 233 -25.69 -10.17 -0.25
N GLY A 234 -24.70 -10.93 -0.73
CA GLY A 234 -24.51 -12.33 -0.32
C GLY A 234 -24.21 -12.49 1.18
N PRO A 235 -24.32 -13.72 1.75
CA PRO A 235 -24.12 -13.97 3.17
C PRO A 235 -22.76 -13.45 3.67
N GLN A 236 -22.80 -12.61 4.71
CA GLN A 236 -21.61 -12.03 5.35
C GLN A 236 -21.31 -12.77 6.65
N GLY A 237 -20.03 -12.88 6.99
CA GLY A 237 -19.57 -13.56 8.19
C GLY A 237 -18.11 -13.28 8.51
N LEU A 238 -17.63 -13.93 9.58
CA LEU A 238 -16.22 -13.92 9.93
C LEU A 238 -15.41 -14.67 8.86
N VAL A 239 -14.31 -14.06 8.42
CA VAL A 239 -13.35 -14.64 7.49
C VAL A 239 -12.00 -14.68 8.17
N HIS A 240 -11.39 -15.86 8.29
CA HIS A 240 -10.03 -16.06 8.76
C HIS A 240 -9.02 -15.36 7.83
N GLY A 241 -9.21 -15.44 6.50
CA GLY A 241 -8.42 -14.71 5.50
C GLY A 241 -7.14 -15.43 5.06
N ASP A 242 -6.60 -16.31 5.90
CA ASP A 242 -5.52 -17.26 5.53
C ASP A 242 -5.83 -18.72 5.94
N TYR A 243 -7.04 -19.20 5.63
CA TYR A 243 -7.51 -20.55 6.02
C TYR A 243 -6.90 -21.67 5.14
N ARG A 244 -5.62 -21.97 5.37
CA ARG A 244 -4.81 -22.95 4.60
C ARG A 244 -4.09 -23.97 5.48
N LEU A 245 -3.52 -25.03 4.88
CA LEU A 245 -3.00 -26.18 5.62
C LEU A 245 -1.83 -25.86 6.53
N ASP A 246 -0.98 -24.93 6.15
CA ASP A 246 0.16 -24.53 6.98
C ASP A 246 -0.29 -23.85 8.30
N ASN A 247 -1.53 -23.34 8.35
CA ASN A 247 -2.18 -22.77 9.54
C ASN A 247 -3.10 -23.78 10.27
N MET A 248 -3.01 -25.08 9.94
CA MET A 248 -3.83 -26.13 10.51
C MET A 248 -2.99 -27.18 11.22
N LEU A 249 -3.28 -27.40 12.51
CA LEU A 249 -2.65 -28.43 13.34
C LEU A 249 -3.63 -29.59 13.56
N PHE A 250 -3.37 -30.72 12.90
CA PHE A 250 -4.22 -31.92 12.95
C PHE A 250 -3.83 -32.79 14.16
N GLY A 251 -4.76 -32.97 15.09
CA GLY A 251 -4.56 -33.72 16.32
C GLY A 251 -4.26 -35.20 16.07
N GLN A 252 -3.23 -35.72 16.73
CA GLN A 252 -2.94 -37.16 16.76
C GLN A 252 -3.59 -37.81 17.98
N GLN A 253 -3.41 -39.13 18.13
CA GLN A 253 -3.90 -39.86 19.30
C GLN A 253 -3.41 -39.21 20.60
N GLY A 254 -4.35 -38.82 21.46
CA GLY A 254 -4.06 -38.13 22.72
C GLY A 254 -4.10 -36.61 22.66
N ALA A 255 -4.36 -36.00 21.50
CA ALA A 255 -4.62 -34.57 21.38
C ALA A 255 -6.04 -34.21 21.87
N ASP A 256 -6.16 -33.06 22.51
CA ASP A 256 -7.43 -32.56 23.03
C ASP A 256 -8.43 -32.14 21.93
N ARG A 257 -7.91 -31.85 20.72
CA ARG A 257 -8.68 -31.35 19.59
C ARG A 257 -8.29 -32.11 18.32
N ALA A 258 -9.28 -32.42 17.49
CA ALA A 258 -9.04 -33.05 16.18
C ALA A 258 -8.33 -32.09 15.20
N LEU A 259 -8.62 -30.79 15.30
CA LEU A 259 -8.01 -29.73 14.52
C LEU A 259 -7.85 -28.48 15.39
N THR A 260 -6.72 -27.80 15.27
CA THR A 260 -6.52 -26.43 15.76
C THR A 260 -6.11 -25.55 14.58
N VAL A 261 -6.89 -24.49 14.31
CA VAL A 261 -6.59 -23.45 13.33
C VAL A 261 -5.93 -22.29 14.06
N VAL A 262 -4.78 -21.87 13.55
CA VAL A 262 -3.94 -20.83 14.14
C VAL A 262 -3.76 -19.66 13.17
N ASP A 263 -3.19 -18.58 13.66
CA ASP A 263 -2.85 -17.38 12.88
C ASP A 263 -4.06 -16.55 12.40
N TRP A 264 -4.87 -16.11 13.36
CA TRP A 264 -6.07 -15.29 13.13
C TRP A 264 -5.75 -13.80 12.88
N GLN A 265 -4.53 -13.46 12.51
CA GLN A 265 -4.08 -12.07 12.31
C GLN A 265 -4.70 -11.40 11.08
N THR A 266 -5.15 -12.20 10.10
CA THR A 266 -5.85 -11.73 8.89
C THR A 266 -7.36 -11.72 9.04
N VAL A 267 -7.88 -11.96 10.24
CA VAL A 267 -9.33 -12.06 10.46
C VAL A 267 -10.03 -10.76 10.07
N THR A 268 -11.13 -10.90 9.34
CA THR A 268 -11.95 -9.79 8.88
C THR A 268 -13.42 -10.19 8.81
N TRP A 269 -14.26 -9.24 8.44
CA TRP A 269 -15.66 -9.45 8.19
C TRP A 269 -15.92 -9.22 6.70
N GLY A 270 -16.61 -10.15 6.05
CA GLY A 270 -16.81 -10.09 4.60
C GLY A 270 -17.64 -11.27 4.09
N PRO A 271 -17.54 -11.59 2.79
CA PRO A 271 -18.27 -12.72 2.21
C PRO A 271 -17.95 -14.03 2.95
N ALA A 272 -18.98 -14.66 3.54
CA ALA A 272 -18.80 -15.74 4.52
C ALA A 272 -18.14 -17.00 3.95
N PHE A 273 -18.12 -17.15 2.63
CA PHE A 273 -17.61 -18.34 1.95
C PHE A 273 -16.18 -18.18 1.43
N THR A 274 -15.52 -17.05 1.70
CA THR A 274 -14.14 -16.78 1.24
C THR A 274 -13.15 -17.84 1.71
N ASP A 275 -13.18 -18.24 2.98
CA ASP A 275 -12.28 -19.29 3.49
C ASP A 275 -12.59 -20.67 2.89
N VAL A 276 -13.86 -20.96 2.58
CA VAL A 276 -14.25 -22.21 1.91
C VAL A 276 -13.65 -22.24 0.50
N ALA A 277 -13.78 -21.14 -0.22
CA ALA A 277 -13.22 -21.00 -1.57
C ALA A 277 -11.69 -21.05 -1.57
N TYR A 278 -11.06 -20.34 -0.64
CA TYR A 278 -9.61 -20.35 -0.46
C TYR A 278 -9.09 -21.75 -0.14
N PHE A 279 -9.70 -22.44 0.83
CA PHE A 279 -9.31 -23.80 1.19
C PHE A 279 -9.47 -24.79 0.03
N LEU A 280 -10.63 -24.82 -0.62
CA LEU A 280 -10.87 -25.69 -1.78
C LEU A 280 -9.92 -25.37 -2.94
N GLY A 281 -9.54 -24.11 -3.06
CA GLY A 281 -8.66 -23.62 -4.11
C GLY A 281 -7.23 -24.12 -4.01
N CYS A 282 -6.71 -24.47 -2.82
CA CYS A 282 -5.32 -24.87 -2.68
C CYS A 282 -5.07 -26.16 -1.86
N ALA A 283 -5.91 -26.47 -0.87
CA ALA A 283 -5.61 -27.49 0.12
C ALA A 283 -5.61 -28.93 -0.43
N LEU A 284 -6.14 -29.18 -1.63
CA LEU A 284 -6.23 -30.52 -2.22
C LEU A 284 -5.55 -30.56 -3.60
N PRO A 285 -4.92 -31.70 -3.96
CA PRO A 285 -4.60 -31.96 -5.36
C PRO A 285 -5.87 -31.87 -6.24
N THR A 286 -5.75 -31.28 -7.42
CA THR A 286 -6.88 -30.96 -8.31
C THR A 286 -7.83 -32.13 -8.56
N ASP A 287 -7.31 -33.32 -8.87
CA ASP A 287 -8.16 -34.49 -9.16
C ASP A 287 -8.93 -34.97 -7.93
N GLN A 288 -8.31 -34.89 -6.74
CA GLN A 288 -8.95 -35.24 -5.49
C GLN A 288 -10.02 -34.21 -5.11
N ARG A 289 -9.75 -32.92 -5.31
CA ARG A 289 -10.74 -31.85 -5.14
C ARG A 289 -11.98 -32.11 -5.99
N ARG A 290 -11.81 -32.39 -7.29
CA ARG A 290 -12.93 -32.67 -8.21
C ARG A 290 -13.78 -33.86 -7.76
N GLN A 291 -13.14 -34.92 -7.26
CA GLN A 291 -13.84 -36.10 -6.76
C GLN A 291 -14.61 -35.84 -5.46
N GLN A 292 -14.08 -35.00 -4.58
CA GLN A 292 -14.64 -34.74 -3.25
C GLN A 292 -15.49 -33.48 -3.16
N TYR A 293 -15.52 -32.64 -4.19
CA TYR A 293 -16.04 -31.27 -4.16
C TYR A 293 -17.42 -31.15 -3.50
N ASP A 294 -18.39 -31.92 -4.00
CA ASP A 294 -19.75 -31.87 -3.48
C ASP A 294 -19.87 -32.43 -2.05
N ALA A 295 -19.05 -33.42 -1.69
CA ALA A 295 -19.04 -33.99 -0.35
C ALA A 295 -18.45 -33.00 0.66
N LEU A 296 -17.43 -32.23 0.25
CA LEU A 296 -16.80 -31.19 1.04
C LEU A 296 -17.73 -30.00 1.28
N LEU A 297 -18.42 -29.52 0.24
CA LEU A 297 -19.43 -28.45 0.39
C LEU A 297 -20.57 -28.88 1.32
N ARG A 298 -21.04 -30.13 1.21
CA ARG A 298 -22.04 -30.69 2.13
C ARG A 298 -21.53 -30.77 3.55
N ALA A 299 -20.30 -31.22 3.78
CA ALA A 299 -19.72 -31.31 5.12
C ALA A 299 -19.62 -29.94 5.81
N TYR A 300 -19.25 -28.90 5.07
CA TYR A 300 -19.30 -27.53 5.57
C TYR A 300 -20.74 -27.07 5.86
N HIS A 301 -21.65 -27.26 4.92
CA HIS A 301 -23.05 -26.86 5.03
C HIS A 301 -23.77 -27.55 6.21
N ASP A 302 -23.61 -28.86 6.36
CA ASP A 302 -24.16 -29.63 7.47
C ASP A 302 -23.66 -29.09 8.82
N ALA A 303 -22.41 -28.64 8.89
CA ALA A 303 -21.80 -28.09 10.09
C ALA A 303 -22.21 -26.65 10.41
N LEU A 304 -22.67 -25.86 9.42
CA LEU A 304 -23.31 -24.56 9.69
C LEU A 304 -24.55 -24.70 10.58
N GLY A 305 -25.22 -25.85 10.49
CA GLY A 305 -26.42 -26.14 11.24
C GLY A 305 -27.70 -25.66 10.56
N PRO A 306 -28.87 -26.19 11.00
CA PRO A 306 -30.15 -25.98 10.33
C PRO A 306 -30.67 -24.54 10.40
N ASP A 307 -30.19 -23.75 11.37
CA ASP A 307 -30.66 -22.39 11.63
C ASP A 307 -29.86 -21.33 10.84
N SER A 308 -28.87 -21.73 10.04
CA SER A 308 -28.01 -20.82 9.26
C SER A 308 -28.76 -20.04 8.17
N GLY A 309 -29.92 -20.52 7.72
CA GLY A 309 -30.67 -19.91 6.62
C GLY A 309 -30.00 -20.04 5.24
N VAL A 310 -28.88 -20.74 5.15
CA VAL A 310 -28.08 -20.96 3.95
C VAL A 310 -28.34 -22.35 3.39
N THR A 311 -28.53 -22.46 2.08
CA THR A 311 -28.60 -23.74 1.37
C THR A 311 -27.22 -24.17 0.85
N VAL A 312 -27.04 -25.45 0.53
CA VAL A 312 -25.80 -25.93 -0.09
C VAL A 312 -25.53 -25.27 -1.46
N ASP A 313 -26.58 -24.84 -2.16
CA ASP A 313 -26.45 -24.13 -3.43
C ASP A 313 -25.96 -22.70 -3.21
N ASP A 314 -26.41 -22.02 -2.14
CA ASP A 314 -25.87 -20.72 -1.74
C ASP A 314 -24.37 -20.82 -1.37
N VAL A 315 -23.97 -21.89 -0.67
CA VAL A 315 -22.54 -22.15 -0.40
C VAL A 315 -21.79 -22.34 -1.72
N ARG A 316 -22.32 -23.13 -2.65
CA ARG A 316 -21.66 -23.39 -3.94
C ARG A 316 -21.49 -22.11 -4.75
N ASP A 317 -22.54 -21.29 -4.82
CA ASP A 317 -22.53 -20.03 -5.55
C ASP A 317 -21.55 -19.04 -4.90
N GLY A 318 -21.63 -18.87 -3.58
CA GLY A 318 -20.68 -18.05 -2.83
C GLY A 318 -19.23 -18.49 -2.97
N VAL A 319 -18.97 -19.80 -2.98
CA VAL A 319 -17.62 -20.34 -3.25
C VAL A 319 -17.16 -20.03 -4.67
N ARG A 320 -18.05 -20.09 -5.67
CA ARG A 320 -17.74 -19.71 -7.05
C ARG A 320 -17.32 -18.25 -7.11
N HIS A 321 -18.11 -17.36 -6.51
CA HIS A 321 -17.82 -15.94 -6.40
C HIS A 321 -16.46 -15.69 -5.74
N GLN A 322 -16.22 -16.27 -4.57
CA GLN A 322 -15.01 -16.00 -3.79
C GLN A 322 -13.76 -16.78 -4.25
N SER A 323 -13.83 -17.59 -5.31
CA SER A 323 -12.69 -18.39 -5.80
C SER A 323 -11.49 -17.54 -6.29
N PHE A 324 -11.73 -16.28 -6.64
CA PHE A 324 -10.68 -15.33 -7.04
C PHE A 324 -9.80 -14.86 -5.89
N PHE A 325 -10.27 -14.94 -4.63
CA PHE A 325 -9.50 -14.50 -3.46
C PHE A 325 -8.15 -15.22 -3.36
N GLY A 326 -8.11 -16.52 -3.66
CA GLY A 326 -6.86 -17.27 -3.68
C GLY A 326 -5.91 -16.91 -4.82
N VAL A 327 -6.45 -16.52 -5.98
CA VAL A 327 -5.65 -16.00 -7.11
C VAL A 327 -5.02 -14.65 -6.72
N LEU A 328 -5.80 -13.78 -6.08
CA LEU A 328 -5.31 -12.52 -5.52
C LEU A 328 -4.14 -12.76 -4.56
N MET A 329 -4.32 -13.62 -3.56
CA MET A 329 -3.27 -13.93 -2.57
C MET A 329 -2.01 -14.50 -3.24
N ALA A 330 -2.17 -15.39 -4.22
CA ALA A 330 -1.04 -15.99 -4.93
C ALA A 330 -0.27 -15.01 -5.84
N ILE A 331 -0.85 -13.89 -6.24
CA ILE A 331 -0.17 -12.80 -6.96
C ILE A 331 0.52 -11.84 -5.98
N VAL A 332 -0.20 -11.39 -4.95
CA VAL A 332 0.27 -10.33 -4.04
C VAL A 332 1.38 -10.83 -3.13
N SER A 333 1.21 -11.99 -2.48
CA SER A 333 2.16 -12.50 -1.48
C SER A 333 3.61 -12.61 -1.99
N PRO A 334 3.91 -13.26 -3.14
CA PRO A 334 5.30 -13.41 -3.61
C PRO A 334 5.98 -12.09 -3.99
N MET A 335 5.23 -11.01 -4.18
CA MET A 335 5.76 -9.68 -4.50
C MET A 335 6.10 -8.86 -3.26
N LEU A 336 5.56 -9.24 -2.08
CA LEU A 336 5.73 -8.49 -0.83
C LEU A 336 6.66 -9.17 0.19
N VAL A 337 6.91 -10.48 0.04
CA VAL A 337 7.77 -11.24 0.98
C VAL A 337 9.13 -11.57 0.40
N GLU A 338 10.10 -11.81 1.30
CA GLU A 338 11.43 -12.25 0.91
C GLU A 338 11.39 -13.57 0.13
N ARG A 339 12.23 -13.67 -0.90
CA ARG A 339 12.33 -14.85 -1.75
C ARG A 339 12.98 -16.01 -1.02
N THR A 340 12.34 -17.18 -1.10
CA THR A 340 12.94 -18.45 -0.69
C THR A 340 12.53 -19.55 -1.67
N ASP A 341 13.37 -20.56 -1.87
CA ASP A 341 13.07 -21.66 -2.80
C ASP A 341 11.76 -22.38 -2.44
N ARG A 342 11.52 -22.61 -1.15
CA ARG A 342 10.27 -23.20 -0.64
C ARG A 342 9.08 -22.27 -0.83
N GLY A 343 9.26 -20.97 -0.60
CA GLY A 343 8.21 -19.98 -0.81
C GLY A 343 7.78 -19.93 -2.26
N ASP A 344 8.74 -19.88 -3.18
CA ASP A 344 8.48 -19.89 -4.63
C ASP A 344 7.75 -21.18 -5.05
N GLU A 345 8.16 -22.35 -4.54
CA GLU A 345 7.46 -23.63 -4.78
C GLU A 345 6.01 -23.60 -4.27
N MET A 346 5.78 -23.10 -3.05
CA MET A 346 4.46 -22.95 -2.47
C MET A 346 3.57 -22.02 -3.29
N PHE A 347 4.07 -20.83 -3.67
CA PHE A 347 3.29 -19.87 -4.46
C PHE A 347 2.94 -20.40 -5.85
N MET A 348 3.84 -21.18 -6.48
CA MET A 348 3.54 -21.83 -7.76
C MET A 348 2.48 -22.94 -7.63
N ALA A 349 2.48 -23.68 -6.52
CA ALA A 349 1.39 -24.61 -6.22
C ALA A 349 0.05 -23.89 -5.98
N MET A 350 0.08 -22.78 -5.23
CA MET A 350 -1.10 -21.97 -4.93
C MET A 350 -1.72 -21.38 -6.20
N ILE A 351 -0.95 -20.68 -7.03
CA ILE A 351 -1.48 -20.05 -8.24
C ILE A 351 -2.07 -21.10 -9.19
N ALA A 352 -1.41 -22.25 -9.35
CA ALA A 352 -1.89 -23.31 -10.21
C ALA A 352 -3.21 -23.91 -9.72
N ARG A 353 -3.32 -24.24 -8.43
CA ARG A 353 -4.54 -24.87 -7.88
C ARG A 353 -5.71 -23.89 -7.82
N HIS A 354 -5.48 -22.64 -7.45
CA HIS A 354 -6.52 -21.60 -7.39
C HIS A 354 -7.04 -21.23 -8.78
N CYS A 355 -6.16 -20.98 -9.76
CA CYS A 355 -6.62 -20.72 -11.12
C CYS A 355 -7.38 -21.92 -11.70
N GLN A 356 -6.93 -23.15 -11.42
CA GLN A 356 -7.68 -24.33 -11.82
C GLN A 356 -9.03 -24.46 -11.11
N HIS A 357 -9.16 -23.97 -9.86
CA HIS A 357 -10.44 -23.94 -9.16
C HIS A 357 -11.41 -22.99 -9.85
N VAL A 358 -10.97 -21.77 -10.16
CA VAL A 358 -11.74 -20.76 -10.92
C VAL A 358 -12.26 -21.36 -12.23
N LEU A 359 -11.42 -22.09 -12.97
CA LEU A 359 -11.83 -22.76 -14.21
C LEU A 359 -12.83 -23.89 -13.97
N ASP A 360 -12.62 -24.73 -12.95
CA ASP A 360 -13.48 -25.88 -12.64
C ASP A 360 -14.91 -25.45 -12.23
N VAL A 361 -15.06 -24.28 -11.61
CA VAL A 361 -16.36 -23.72 -11.18
C VAL A 361 -16.92 -22.68 -12.14
N ASP A 362 -16.29 -22.50 -13.30
CA ASP A 362 -16.68 -21.50 -14.31
C ASP A 362 -16.80 -20.08 -13.72
N ALA A 363 -15.93 -19.72 -12.78
CA ALA A 363 -16.00 -18.42 -12.10
C ALA A 363 -15.65 -17.25 -13.05
N LEU A 364 -14.89 -17.47 -14.14
CA LEU A 364 -14.64 -16.42 -15.13
C LEU A 364 -15.92 -15.84 -15.74
N ALA A 365 -17.01 -16.63 -15.82
CA ALA A 365 -18.28 -16.19 -16.37
C ALA A 365 -19.02 -15.18 -15.48
N ILE A 366 -18.62 -15.03 -14.20
CA ILE A 366 -19.21 -14.04 -13.29
C ILE A 366 -18.50 -12.68 -13.37
N LEU A 367 -17.26 -12.66 -13.90
CA LEU A 367 -16.50 -11.42 -13.99
C LEU A 367 -17.21 -10.48 -14.98
N PRO A 368 -17.30 -9.18 -14.64
CA PRO A 368 -17.86 -8.20 -15.56
C PRO A 368 -17.02 -8.08 -16.84
N ALA A 369 -17.56 -7.39 -17.83
CA ALA A 369 -16.75 -7.01 -18.99
C ALA A 369 -15.59 -6.12 -18.52
N PRO A 370 -14.38 -6.24 -19.11
CA PRO A 370 -13.29 -5.32 -18.83
C PRO A 370 -13.75 -3.89 -19.09
N SER A 371 -13.51 -3.04 -18.10
CA SER A 371 -13.65 -1.60 -18.25
C SER A 371 -12.29 -0.97 -18.00
N THR A 372 -11.89 -0.03 -18.85
CA THR A 372 -10.80 0.88 -18.50
C THR A 372 -11.31 1.78 -17.38
N PRO A 373 -10.69 1.78 -16.19
CA PRO A 373 -11.12 2.66 -15.11
C PRO A 373 -11.06 4.11 -15.58
N GLU A 374 -12.08 4.91 -15.22
CA GLU A 374 -12.02 6.35 -15.50
C GLU A 374 -10.83 6.97 -14.74
N PRO A 375 -10.05 7.86 -15.37
CA PRO A 375 -8.96 8.54 -14.69
C PRO A 375 -9.45 9.31 -13.46
N LEU A 376 -8.71 9.21 -12.35
CA LEU A 376 -9.06 9.93 -11.13
C LEU A 376 -8.87 11.43 -11.32
N GLN A 377 -9.74 12.22 -10.70
CA GLN A 377 -9.63 13.68 -10.64
C GLN A 377 -9.62 14.11 -9.17
N PRO A 378 -8.80 15.12 -8.82
CA PRO A 378 -8.75 15.66 -7.47
C PRO A 378 -10.06 16.33 -7.06
N GLY A 379 -10.34 16.31 -5.75
CA GLY A 379 -11.38 17.10 -5.12
C GLY A 379 -11.00 18.58 -5.02
N LEU A 380 -11.99 19.45 -4.81
CA LEU A 380 -11.73 20.88 -4.62
C LEU A 380 -10.92 21.16 -3.34
N ASP A 381 -11.15 20.35 -2.30
CA ASP A 381 -10.46 20.48 -1.01
C ASP A 381 -8.99 20.08 -1.10
N ASP A 382 -8.61 19.30 -2.13
CA ASP A 382 -7.23 18.88 -2.36
C ASP A 382 -6.33 20.07 -2.73
N GLU A 383 -6.84 21.26 -3.05
CA GLU A 383 -6.02 22.48 -3.25
C GLU A 383 -5.51 23.10 -1.94
N GLY A 384 -6.09 22.69 -0.80
CA GLY A 384 -5.77 23.19 0.53
C GLY A 384 -4.62 22.45 1.20
N ARG A 385 -4.39 22.72 2.49
CA ARG A 385 -3.41 21.98 3.30
C ARG A 385 -4.02 20.70 3.86
N HIS A 386 -3.23 19.64 3.90
CA HIS A 386 -3.63 18.37 4.48
C HIS A 386 -3.08 18.18 5.92
N PRO A 387 -3.81 17.49 6.81
CA PRO A 387 -3.26 17.09 8.09
C PRO A 387 -2.02 16.21 7.91
N PRO A 388 -0.87 16.53 8.55
CA PRO A 388 0.31 15.69 8.47
C PRO A 388 0.10 14.37 9.21
N ALA A 389 0.58 13.28 8.61
CA ALA A 389 0.71 12.00 9.31
C ALA A 389 2.06 11.96 10.07
N ASP A 390 2.23 10.97 10.94
CA ASP A 390 3.35 10.92 11.90
C ASP A 390 4.70 10.49 11.28
N GLU A 391 4.75 10.15 9.99
CA GLU A 391 6.00 9.71 9.36
C GLU A 391 7.05 10.84 9.33
N PRO A 392 8.32 10.58 9.72
CA PRO A 392 9.35 11.63 9.83
C PRO A 392 9.61 12.42 8.54
N LEU A 393 9.35 11.81 7.38
CA LEU A 393 9.54 12.40 6.05
C LEU A 393 8.21 12.80 5.39
N TRP A 394 7.12 12.91 6.15
CA TRP A 394 5.86 13.44 5.63
C TRP A 394 6.09 14.85 5.07
N SER A 395 5.73 15.03 3.79
CA SER A 395 5.88 16.28 3.08
C SER A 395 4.68 16.59 2.21
N GLU A 396 4.28 17.86 2.24
CA GLU A 396 3.27 18.42 1.35
C GLU A 396 3.94 19.46 0.44
N SER A 397 3.69 19.39 -0.86
CA SER A 397 4.39 20.20 -1.86
C SER A 397 3.47 20.78 -2.91
N TRP A 398 3.61 22.07 -3.19
CA TRP A 398 2.99 22.78 -4.32
C TRP A 398 4.07 23.15 -5.32
N TYR A 399 3.82 22.87 -6.59
CA TYR A 399 4.76 23.08 -7.68
C TYR A 399 4.10 23.79 -8.85
N PHE A 400 4.86 24.68 -9.49
CA PHE A 400 4.42 25.49 -10.61
C PHE A 400 5.58 25.68 -11.59
N ASP A 401 5.36 25.47 -12.88
CA ASP A 401 6.35 25.74 -13.91
C ASP A 401 5.78 26.52 -15.10
N PHE A 402 6.69 27.10 -15.88
CA PHE A 402 6.37 27.79 -17.12
C PHE A 402 7.58 27.80 -18.05
N ALA A 403 7.35 27.88 -19.36
CA ALA A 403 8.40 28.10 -20.35
C ALA A 403 7.88 28.91 -21.54
N ASP A 404 8.71 29.84 -22.01
CA ASP A 404 8.46 30.66 -23.19
C ASP A 404 9.64 30.55 -24.18
N PRO A 405 9.48 29.79 -25.28
CA PRO A 405 10.52 29.67 -26.30
C PRO A 405 10.71 30.97 -27.09
N GLY A 406 9.73 31.88 -27.11
CA GLY A 406 9.84 33.18 -27.77
C GLY A 406 10.78 34.15 -27.05
N GLN A 407 10.93 33.99 -25.74
CA GLN A 407 11.86 34.75 -24.90
C GLN A 407 13.09 33.93 -24.45
N ASP A 408 13.19 32.67 -24.87
CA ASP A 408 14.23 31.71 -24.47
C ASP A 408 14.38 31.64 -22.93
N VAL A 409 13.26 31.56 -22.22
CA VAL A 409 13.25 31.56 -20.74
C VAL A 409 12.22 30.57 -20.20
N GLY A 410 12.56 29.90 -19.10
CA GLY A 410 11.63 29.09 -18.31
C GLY A 410 11.94 29.25 -16.83
N GLY A 411 10.92 29.09 -16.00
CA GLY A 411 11.10 29.04 -14.56
C GLY A 411 10.18 28.04 -13.88
N TRP A 412 10.48 27.79 -12.60
CA TRP A 412 9.64 26.99 -11.75
C TRP A 412 9.70 27.47 -10.30
N ILE A 413 8.61 27.24 -9.56
CA ILE A 413 8.42 27.61 -8.17
C ILE A 413 7.93 26.37 -7.42
N ARG A 414 8.47 26.13 -6.23
CA ARG A 414 8.02 25.07 -5.33
C ARG A 414 8.01 25.54 -3.89
N LEU A 415 6.94 25.20 -3.19
CA LEU A 415 6.88 25.17 -1.73
C LEU A 415 6.80 23.71 -1.30
N GLY A 416 7.71 23.25 -0.44
CA GLY A 416 7.63 21.94 0.20
C GLY A 416 7.61 22.07 1.72
N VAL A 417 6.51 21.76 2.37
CA VAL A 417 6.36 21.82 3.84
C VAL A 417 6.68 20.45 4.43
N ILE A 418 7.52 20.40 5.47
CA ILE A 418 7.96 19.17 6.15
C ILE A 418 7.73 19.33 7.67
N PRO A 419 6.47 19.24 8.15
CA PRO A 419 6.10 19.59 9.52
C PRO A 419 6.86 18.80 10.58
N ASN A 420 7.09 17.50 10.34
CA ASN A 420 7.75 16.60 11.30
C ASN A 420 9.25 16.87 11.43
N GLN A 421 9.82 17.72 10.56
CA GLN A 421 11.19 18.24 10.66
C GLN A 421 11.26 19.74 10.93
N GLY A 422 10.11 20.39 11.15
CA GLY A 422 10.05 21.78 11.60
C GLY A 422 10.41 22.84 10.56
N HIS A 423 10.44 22.51 9.26
CA HIS A 423 10.87 23.46 8.22
C HIS A 423 10.12 23.28 6.90
N ALA A 424 10.31 24.25 6.00
CA ALA A 424 9.81 24.26 4.64
C ALA A 424 10.93 24.58 3.64
N TRP A 425 10.75 24.15 2.40
CA TRP A 425 11.63 24.44 1.28
C TRP A 425 10.94 25.42 0.32
N ILE A 426 11.58 26.55 0.07
CA ILE A 426 11.20 27.51 -0.96
C ILE A 426 12.23 27.40 -2.08
N ASN A 427 11.76 27.06 -3.28
CA ASN A 427 12.60 27.03 -4.47
C ASN A 427 11.92 27.86 -5.55
N ALA A 428 12.61 28.85 -6.10
CA ALA A 428 12.18 29.53 -7.31
C ALA A 428 13.36 29.77 -8.23
N LEU A 429 13.31 29.23 -9.45
CA LEU A 429 14.42 29.29 -10.38
C LEU A 429 13.97 29.80 -11.74
N LEU A 430 14.85 30.54 -12.41
CA LEU A 430 14.69 31.07 -13.75
C LEU A 430 15.93 30.74 -14.57
N CYS A 431 15.77 30.19 -15.76
CA CYS A 431 16.88 29.77 -16.61
C CYS A 431 16.55 29.86 -18.10
N GLY A 432 17.57 29.90 -18.93
CA GLY A 432 17.41 29.96 -20.38
C GLY A 432 18.76 29.99 -21.11
N PRO A 433 18.77 29.76 -22.42
CA PRO A 433 19.95 29.95 -23.26
C PRO A 433 20.52 31.36 -23.10
N GLY A 434 21.84 31.46 -22.86
CA GLY A 434 22.53 32.75 -22.85
C GLY A 434 22.22 33.66 -21.65
N MET A 435 21.66 33.11 -20.57
CA MET A 435 21.50 33.81 -19.30
C MET A 435 21.98 32.97 -18.12
N PRO A 436 22.42 33.58 -17.01
CA PRO A 436 22.70 32.84 -15.80
C PRO A 436 21.42 32.18 -15.28
N THR A 437 21.57 31.05 -14.61
CA THR A 437 20.48 30.46 -13.83
C THR A 437 20.31 31.27 -12.56
N VAL A 438 19.14 31.86 -12.37
CA VAL A 438 18.81 32.61 -11.16
C VAL A 438 18.05 31.68 -10.22
N ALA A 439 18.51 31.56 -8.98
CA ALA A 439 17.93 30.67 -7.99
C ALA A 439 17.66 31.38 -6.66
N VAL A 440 16.42 31.30 -6.20
CA VAL A 440 16.01 31.64 -4.83
C VAL A 440 15.77 30.30 -4.13
N LEU A 441 16.69 29.92 -3.25
CA LEU A 441 16.66 28.63 -2.55
C LEU A 441 16.72 28.87 -1.04
N ASP A 442 15.73 28.34 -0.33
CA ASP A 442 15.68 28.30 1.13
C ASP A 442 15.24 26.90 1.54
N PHE A 443 16.12 26.14 2.17
CA PHE A 443 15.82 24.78 2.64
C PHE A 443 15.48 24.75 4.14
N ASP A 444 15.52 25.90 4.81
CA ASP A 444 15.31 26.05 6.25
C ASP A 444 14.22 27.10 6.56
N ALA A 445 13.34 27.37 5.59
CA ALA A 445 12.27 28.34 5.76
C ALA A 445 11.32 27.89 6.90
N PRO A 446 10.77 28.83 7.70
CA PRO A 446 9.84 28.48 8.75
C PRO A 446 8.55 27.88 8.15
N LEU A 447 7.92 26.98 8.91
CA LEU A 447 6.63 26.41 8.53
C LEU A 447 5.57 27.52 8.41
N PRO A 448 4.86 27.63 7.28
CA PRO A 448 3.84 28.65 7.12
C PRO A 448 2.58 28.31 7.91
N GLU A 449 1.96 29.33 8.54
CA GLU A 449 0.63 29.21 9.12
C GLU A 449 -0.44 29.21 8.02
N ARG A 450 -0.26 30.05 6.98
CA ARG A 450 -1.17 30.22 5.85
C ARG A 450 -0.37 30.23 4.55
N LEU A 451 -0.91 29.62 3.50
CA LEU A 451 -0.29 29.60 2.17
C LEU A 451 -0.25 30.99 1.50
N ALA A 452 -1.14 31.89 1.91
CA ALA A 452 -1.18 33.26 1.41
C ALA A 452 -0.07 34.16 2.00
N GLU A 453 0.66 33.70 3.03
CA GLU A 453 1.64 34.52 3.76
C GLU A 453 2.83 33.64 4.18
N ILE A 454 3.81 33.45 3.28
CA ILE A 454 5.01 32.65 3.54
C ILE A 454 6.21 33.60 3.56
N HIS A 455 6.88 33.70 4.71
CA HIS A 455 8.01 34.59 4.90
C HIS A 455 9.24 33.82 5.37
N SER A 456 10.38 34.10 4.76
CA SER A 456 11.68 33.53 5.11
C SER A 456 12.75 34.62 5.16
N GLY A 457 14.00 34.25 5.48
CA GLY A 457 15.12 35.19 5.41
C GLY A 457 15.49 35.59 3.98
N THR A 458 15.04 34.82 2.98
CA THR A 458 15.44 34.95 1.57
C THR A 458 14.30 35.41 0.66
N ALA A 459 13.04 35.09 0.99
CA ALA A 459 11.89 35.35 0.14
C ALA A 459 10.57 35.52 0.91
N GLU A 460 9.66 36.29 0.31
CA GLU A 460 8.22 36.33 0.55
C GLU A 460 7.54 35.58 -0.61
N LEU A 461 6.69 34.60 -0.29
CA LEU A 461 5.95 33.78 -1.25
C LEU A 461 4.47 33.78 -0.85
N GLU A 462 3.58 33.94 -1.83
CA GLU A 462 2.14 33.77 -1.63
C GLU A 462 1.59 32.80 -2.66
N LEU A 463 0.80 31.83 -2.18
CA LEU A 463 0.08 30.86 -2.98
C LEU A 463 -1.43 31.09 -2.80
N ASP A 464 -2.12 31.45 -3.89
CA ASP A 464 -3.54 31.83 -3.88
C ASP A 464 -4.35 31.01 -4.91
N PRO A 465 -5.11 29.97 -4.48
CA PRO A 465 -6.02 29.21 -5.33
C PRO A 465 -7.28 30.04 -5.65
N VAL A 466 -7.14 31.06 -6.49
CA VAL A 466 -8.19 32.02 -6.87
C VAL A 466 -9.51 31.32 -7.25
N GLU A 467 -9.42 30.25 -8.03
CA GLU A 467 -10.52 29.34 -8.33
C GLU A 467 -9.96 27.91 -8.28
N PRO A 468 -10.26 27.12 -7.23
CA PRO A 468 -9.74 25.77 -7.06
C PRO A 468 -9.85 24.92 -8.33
N LEU A 469 -8.79 24.18 -8.64
CA LEU A 469 -8.61 23.36 -9.84
C LEU A 469 -8.58 24.12 -11.18
N ARG A 470 -8.82 25.44 -11.20
CA ARG A 470 -8.98 26.23 -12.44
C ARG A 470 -8.00 27.40 -12.59
N ARG A 471 -7.75 28.15 -11.52
CA ARG A 471 -6.87 29.32 -11.56
C ARG A 471 -6.10 29.46 -10.26
N TYR A 472 -4.79 29.59 -10.38
CA TYR A 472 -3.87 29.71 -9.25
C TYR A 472 -2.94 30.90 -9.47
N ARG A 473 -2.79 31.77 -8.47
CA ARG A 473 -1.83 32.87 -8.49
C ARG A 473 -0.67 32.57 -7.55
N VAL A 474 0.54 32.86 -8.03
CA VAL A 474 1.77 32.77 -7.23
C VAL A 474 2.50 34.11 -7.33
N SER A 475 2.81 34.69 -6.17
CA SER A 475 3.66 35.87 -6.05
C SER A 475 4.92 35.50 -5.28
N LEU A 476 6.08 35.96 -5.73
CA LEU A 476 7.35 35.76 -5.04
C LEU A 476 8.18 37.02 -5.12
N ARG A 477 8.74 37.46 -3.99
CA ARG A 477 9.76 38.51 -3.91
C ARG A 477 10.87 38.05 -3.02
N GLY A 478 12.10 38.06 -3.51
CA GLY A 478 13.21 37.55 -2.73
C GLY A 478 14.56 37.95 -3.28
N ARG A 479 15.59 37.55 -2.54
CA ARG A 479 16.98 37.71 -2.93
C ARG A 479 17.54 36.34 -3.26
N GLY A 480 17.88 36.14 -4.52
CA GLY A 480 18.47 34.91 -5.03
C GLY A 480 19.93 35.11 -5.44
N GLU A 481 20.44 34.10 -6.14
CA GLU A 481 21.79 34.07 -6.70
C GLU A 481 21.74 33.74 -8.20
N ALA A 482 22.53 34.45 -8.99
CA ALA A 482 22.73 34.20 -10.41
C ALA A 482 24.01 33.39 -10.62
N HIS A 483 23.89 32.24 -11.30
CA HIS A 483 24.97 31.31 -11.60
C HIS A 483 25.21 31.23 -13.11
N ASP A 484 26.39 31.64 -13.56
CA ASP A 484 26.79 31.56 -14.98
C ASP A 484 27.01 30.10 -15.42
N ASP A 485 27.44 29.22 -14.49
CA ASP A 485 27.43 27.75 -14.66
C ASP A 485 26.26 27.17 -13.84
N PRO A 486 25.19 26.65 -14.47
CA PRO A 486 24.07 26.05 -13.75
C PRO A 486 24.49 24.83 -12.90
N ALA A 487 25.55 24.12 -13.27
CA ALA A 487 26.03 22.97 -12.50
C ALA A 487 26.68 23.37 -11.16
N ALA A 488 26.98 24.66 -10.96
CA ALA A 488 27.46 25.20 -9.68
C ALA A 488 26.46 24.94 -8.54
N LEU A 489 25.15 24.97 -8.84
CA LEU A 489 24.08 24.66 -7.89
C LEU A 489 24.15 23.21 -7.40
N LEU A 490 24.46 22.25 -8.28
CA LEU A 490 24.65 20.84 -7.90
C LEU A 490 25.91 20.61 -7.05
N ARG A 491 26.86 21.55 -7.08
CA ARG A 491 28.07 21.53 -6.25
C ARG A 491 27.93 22.34 -4.96
N GLY A 492 26.80 23.04 -4.78
CA GLY A 492 26.57 23.93 -3.63
C GLY A 492 27.45 25.18 -3.64
N GLU A 493 27.85 25.65 -4.83
CA GLU A 493 28.65 26.85 -5.01
C GLU A 493 27.77 28.10 -5.01
N ALA A 494 28.23 29.18 -4.37
CA ALA A 494 27.51 30.45 -4.31
C ALA A 494 27.55 31.20 -5.65
N GLY A 495 26.46 31.90 -5.97
CA GLY A 495 26.33 32.75 -7.15
C GLY A 495 26.44 34.24 -6.84
N ARG A 496 26.15 35.08 -7.84
CA ARG A 496 26.09 36.55 -7.68
C ARG A 496 24.72 36.93 -7.11
N PRO A 497 24.62 37.68 -6.00
CA PRO A 497 23.34 38.08 -5.44
C PRO A 497 22.50 38.92 -6.41
N VAL A 498 21.21 38.60 -6.55
CA VAL A 498 20.24 39.31 -7.39
C VAL A 498 18.87 39.39 -6.72
N ASP A 499 18.15 40.48 -6.98
CA ASP A 499 16.75 40.60 -6.57
C ASP A 499 15.85 39.91 -7.61
N VAL A 500 14.82 39.22 -7.12
CA VAL A 500 13.88 38.44 -7.93
C VAL A 500 12.45 38.80 -7.53
N SER A 501 11.61 39.03 -8.54
CA SER A 501 10.17 39.22 -8.40
C SER A 501 9.44 38.37 -9.42
N MET A 502 8.44 37.60 -9.01
CA MET A 502 7.58 36.80 -9.88
C MET A 502 6.12 37.07 -9.50
N GLU A 503 5.27 37.39 -10.48
CA GLU A 503 3.84 37.64 -10.29
C GLU A 503 3.11 36.92 -11.42
N LEU A 504 2.71 35.68 -11.19
CA LEU A 504 2.27 34.76 -12.24
C LEU A 504 0.92 34.12 -11.91
N THR A 505 0.14 33.81 -12.93
CA THR A 505 -1.16 33.15 -12.83
C THR A 505 -1.21 31.94 -13.77
N TRP A 506 -1.46 30.76 -13.21
CA TRP A 506 -1.72 29.52 -13.91
C TRP A 506 -3.21 29.38 -14.14
N THR A 507 -3.61 29.12 -15.37
CA THR A 507 -5.00 28.81 -15.76
C THR A 507 -5.05 27.43 -16.38
N THR A 508 -5.86 26.55 -15.80
CA THR A 508 -6.03 25.16 -16.25
C THR A 508 -6.55 25.10 -17.69
N VAL A 509 -5.91 24.27 -18.53
CA VAL A 509 -6.30 24.04 -19.94
C VAL A 509 -6.57 22.57 -20.28
N GLY A 510 -6.38 21.65 -19.34
CA GLY A 510 -6.74 20.24 -19.48
C GLY A 510 -7.55 19.72 -18.29
N THR A 511 -7.82 18.42 -18.29
CA THR A 511 -8.45 17.71 -17.18
C THR A 511 -7.43 17.52 -16.05
N PRO A 512 -7.71 17.97 -14.82
CA PRO A 512 -6.88 17.64 -13.66
C PRO A 512 -6.77 16.12 -13.47
N TYR A 513 -5.56 15.61 -13.29
CA TYR A 513 -5.30 14.17 -13.18
C TYR A 513 -4.75 13.84 -11.80
N GLN A 514 -5.44 12.95 -11.07
CA GLN A 514 -4.99 12.45 -9.78
C GLN A 514 -4.33 11.07 -9.92
N TYR A 515 -3.22 10.90 -9.21
CA TYR A 515 -2.49 9.64 -9.17
C TYR A 515 -3.26 8.56 -8.40
N ARG A 516 -3.15 7.31 -8.86
CA ARG A 516 -3.65 6.14 -8.13
C ARG A 516 -2.69 5.63 -7.05
N LEU A 517 -1.38 5.83 -7.24
CA LEU A 517 -0.33 5.25 -6.38
C LEU A 517 0.01 6.10 -5.15
N SER A 518 -0.24 7.41 -5.20
CA SER A 518 0.10 8.34 -4.12
C SER A 518 -0.83 9.54 -4.14
N PRO A 519 -1.15 10.17 -3.00
CA PRO A 519 -1.89 11.42 -2.97
C PRO A 519 -1.10 12.56 -3.65
N ARG A 520 -1.46 12.82 -4.90
CA ARG A 520 -0.87 13.79 -5.82
C ARG A 520 -1.82 14.02 -6.99
N TYR A 521 -1.83 15.23 -7.53
CA TYR A 521 -2.42 15.52 -8.83
C TYR A 521 -1.53 16.40 -9.70
N GLU A 522 -1.81 16.39 -11.00
CA GLU A 522 -1.08 17.05 -12.07
C GLU A 522 -2.05 17.80 -12.99
N ILE A 523 -1.74 19.05 -13.34
CA ILE A 523 -2.66 19.90 -14.13
C ILE A 523 -1.89 20.71 -15.19
N PRO A 524 -2.21 20.54 -16.48
CA PRO A 524 -1.64 21.37 -17.54
C PRO A 524 -2.31 22.74 -17.54
N CYS A 525 -1.49 23.77 -17.68
CA CYS A 525 -1.89 25.17 -17.58
C CYS A 525 -1.33 26.01 -18.73
N VAL A 526 -1.93 27.18 -18.88
CA VAL A 526 -1.28 28.35 -19.50
C VAL A 526 -0.95 29.36 -18.41
N VAL A 527 0.15 30.10 -18.61
CA VAL A 527 0.73 31.00 -17.61
C VAL A 527 0.84 32.40 -18.16
N SER A 528 0.37 33.36 -17.37
CA SER A 528 0.38 34.79 -17.70
C SER A 528 0.89 35.59 -16.50
N GLY A 529 1.64 36.67 -16.76
CA GLY A 529 2.18 37.54 -15.71
C GLY A 529 3.57 38.08 -16.01
N GLU A 530 4.33 38.41 -14.97
CA GLU A 530 5.64 39.05 -15.11
C GLU A 530 6.68 38.44 -14.17
N VAL A 531 7.91 38.34 -14.66
CA VAL A 531 9.09 37.97 -13.85
C VAL A 531 10.19 39.02 -14.07
N THR A 532 10.77 39.52 -12.98
CA THR A 532 11.95 40.38 -13.00
C THR A 532 13.08 39.73 -12.23
N ALA A 533 14.24 39.55 -12.87
CA ALA A 533 15.44 38.96 -12.27
C ALA A 533 16.72 39.43 -12.99
N ASP A 534 17.82 39.62 -12.26
CA ASP A 534 19.14 40.05 -12.79
C ASP A 534 19.03 41.29 -13.73
N GLY A 535 18.16 42.24 -13.37
CA GLY A 535 17.93 43.48 -14.13
C GLY A 535 17.13 43.32 -15.43
N ARG A 536 16.54 42.14 -15.69
CA ARG A 536 15.69 41.84 -16.84
C ARG A 536 14.25 41.61 -16.39
N THR A 537 13.30 42.06 -17.21
CA THR A 537 11.86 41.82 -17.01
C THR A 537 11.33 41.02 -18.21
N PHE A 538 10.58 39.96 -17.91
CA PHE A 538 9.93 39.07 -18.86
C PHE A 538 8.42 39.14 -18.63
N THR A 539 7.65 39.30 -19.70
CA THR A 539 6.18 39.33 -19.64
C THR A 539 5.63 38.13 -20.38
N PHE A 540 4.74 37.38 -19.76
CA PHE A 540 4.15 36.16 -20.29
C PHE A 540 2.67 36.34 -20.59
N SER A 541 2.24 35.79 -21.72
CA SER A 541 0.84 35.78 -22.15
C SER A 541 0.48 34.38 -22.64
N ASP A 542 -0.17 33.62 -21.77
CA ASP A 542 -0.68 32.27 -22.00
C ASP A 542 0.40 31.30 -22.52
N VAL A 543 1.59 31.35 -21.93
CA VAL A 543 2.69 30.42 -22.26
C VAL A 543 2.48 29.07 -21.58
N ALA A 544 3.10 28.01 -22.08
CA ALA A 544 2.88 26.67 -21.53
C ALA A 544 3.43 26.55 -20.10
N GLY A 545 2.71 25.83 -19.25
CA GLY A 545 3.15 25.48 -17.92
C GLY A 545 2.33 24.36 -17.29
N GLN A 546 2.80 23.88 -16.15
CA GLN A 546 2.21 22.81 -15.37
C GLN A 546 2.11 23.26 -13.91
N ARG A 547 1.15 22.71 -13.19
CA ARG A 547 1.17 22.73 -11.72
C ARG A 547 0.86 21.37 -11.13
N ASP A 548 1.45 21.10 -9.98
CA ASP A 548 1.21 19.88 -9.21
C ASP A 548 1.07 20.19 -7.72
N HIS A 549 0.36 19.31 -7.03
CA HIS A 549 0.30 19.32 -5.57
C HIS A 549 0.24 17.90 -5.05
N SER A 550 0.99 17.64 -3.98
CA SER A 550 1.23 16.29 -3.50
C SER A 550 1.44 16.25 -1.99
N TRP A 551 0.92 15.24 -1.29
CA TRP A 551 0.98 15.11 0.18
C TRP A 551 1.19 13.65 0.61
N ALA A 552 2.41 13.31 1.02
CA ALA A 552 2.76 11.96 1.46
C ALA A 552 4.12 11.94 2.15
N SER A 553 4.46 10.83 2.80
CA SER A 553 5.87 10.54 3.15
C SER A 553 6.71 10.40 1.88
N ARG A 554 7.78 11.20 1.77
CA ARG A 554 8.68 11.22 0.60
C ARG A 554 10.13 11.18 1.04
N ASP A 555 10.77 10.03 0.85
CA ASP A 555 12.22 9.91 0.92
C ASP A 555 12.82 10.24 -0.45
N TRP A 556 13.30 11.48 -0.60
CA TRP A 556 13.97 11.96 -1.81
C TRP A 556 15.32 11.26 -2.07
N TRP A 557 15.81 10.47 -1.11
CA TRP A 557 17.14 9.87 -1.09
C TRP A 557 17.12 8.33 -1.21
N SER A 558 15.98 7.72 -1.55
CA SER A 558 15.82 6.26 -1.59
C SER A 558 15.54 5.68 -2.97
N MET A 559 15.14 6.50 -3.95
CA MET A 559 14.74 6.05 -5.29
C MET A 559 15.05 7.10 -6.35
N ASP A 560 15.43 6.64 -7.54
CA ASP A 560 15.67 7.50 -8.69
C ASP A 560 14.37 7.65 -9.49
N TRP A 561 14.18 8.78 -10.16
CA TRP A 561 13.07 8.91 -11.11
C TRP A 561 13.39 9.90 -12.22
N THR A 562 12.60 9.82 -13.29
CA THR A 562 12.51 10.86 -14.33
C THR A 562 11.05 11.30 -14.43
N TRP A 563 10.78 12.57 -14.15
CA TRP A 563 9.46 13.19 -14.26
C TRP A 563 9.43 14.15 -15.46
N CYS A 564 8.31 14.23 -16.17
CA CYS A 564 8.12 15.23 -17.22
C CYS A 564 6.68 15.75 -17.29
N ALA A 565 6.55 16.97 -17.79
CA ALA A 565 5.31 17.53 -18.32
C ALA A 565 5.63 18.29 -19.62
N PHE A 566 5.01 17.88 -20.73
CA PHE A 566 5.20 18.52 -22.04
C PHE A 566 3.86 18.94 -22.64
N HIS A 567 3.91 20.04 -23.40
CA HIS A 567 2.78 20.63 -24.10
C HIS A 567 3.17 20.76 -25.58
N LEU A 568 2.46 20.02 -26.43
CA LEU A 568 2.67 20.04 -27.87
C LEU A 568 1.88 21.17 -28.52
N ASP A 569 2.38 21.65 -29.65
CA ASP A 569 1.81 22.77 -30.40
C ASP A 569 0.41 22.47 -30.96
N ASP A 570 0.02 21.19 -31.03
CA ASP A 570 -1.31 20.73 -31.46
C ASP A 570 -2.37 20.76 -30.33
N GLY A 571 -1.99 21.21 -29.13
CA GLY A 571 -2.84 21.21 -27.94
C GLY A 571 -2.83 19.90 -27.15
N THR A 572 -1.93 18.97 -27.49
CA THR A 572 -1.71 17.77 -26.66
C THR A 572 -0.92 18.13 -25.41
N HIS A 573 -1.38 17.66 -24.26
CA HIS A 573 -0.66 17.72 -22.99
C HIS A 573 -0.30 16.32 -22.54
N LEU A 574 0.93 16.13 -22.06
CA LEU A 574 1.41 14.86 -21.59
C LEU A 574 2.20 15.04 -20.31
N HIS A 575 2.03 14.11 -19.40
CA HIS A 575 2.77 14.05 -18.16
C HIS A 575 3.13 12.60 -17.88
N GLY A 576 4.32 12.36 -17.35
CA GLY A 576 4.75 11.02 -16.97
C GLY A 576 5.84 11.03 -15.93
N VAL A 577 5.88 9.97 -15.13
CA VAL A 577 7.00 9.66 -14.24
C VAL A 577 7.44 8.21 -14.44
N ASP A 578 8.75 8.00 -14.55
CA ASP A 578 9.43 6.71 -14.54
C ASP A 578 10.21 6.58 -13.23
N ILE A 579 9.71 5.78 -12.28
CA ILE A 579 10.26 5.60 -10.93
C ILE A 579 11.08 4.31 -10.89
N ARG A 580 12.34 4.43 -10.46
CA ARG A 580 13.34 3.36 -10.43
C ARG A 580 13.75 3.07 -8.99
N ILE A 581 13.16 2.03 -8.41
CA ILE A 581 13.47 1.56 -7.05
C ILE A 581 14.41 0.34 -7.14
N PRO A 582 15.54 0.31 -6.43
CA PRO A 582 16.45 -0.83 -6.43
C PRO A 582 15.74 -2.14 -6.06
N GLY A 583 15.86 -3.16 -6.93
CA GLY A 583 15.27 -4.48 -6.70
C GLY A 583 13.80 -4.64 -7.13
N MET A 584 13.17 -3.59 -7.68
CA MET A 584 11.80 -3.63 -8.19
C MET A 584 11.76 -3.28 -9.69
N SER A 585 10.73 -3.76 -10.40
CA SER A 585 10.43 -3.26 -11.75
C SER A 585 10.07 -1.78 -11.69
N PRO A 586 10.40 -0.98 -12.73
CA PRO A 586 10.04 0.43 -12.76
C PRO A 586 8.54 0.65 -12.62
N LEU A 587 8.16 1.65 -11.84
CA LEU A 587 6.77 2.06 -11.68
C LEU A 587 6.52 3.31 -12.53
N SER A 588 5.36 3.37 -13.17
CA SER A 588 4.98 4.49 -14.01
C SER A 588 3.64 5.06 -13.62
N VAL A 589 3.51 6.38 -13.75
CA VAL A 589 2.24 7.10 -13.64
C VAL A 589 2.26 8.23 -14.66
N GLY A 590 1.12 8.55 -15.26
CA GLY A 590 1.05 9.67 -16.19
C GLY A 590 -0.26 9.75 -16.95
N TYR A 591 -0.35 10.75 -17.82
CA TYR A 591 -1.47 10.92 -18.72
C TYR A 591 -1.04 11.39 -20.11
N LEU A 592 -1.93 11.15 -21.09
CA LEU A 592 -1.94 11.79 -22.39
C LEU A 592 -3.32 12.41 -22.64
N GLN A 593 -3.35 13.72 -22.86
CA GLN A 593 -4.57 14.49 -23.14
C GLN A 593 -4.46 15.12 -24.52
N ARG A 594 -5.22 14.63 -25.50
CA ARG A 594 -5.31 15.26 -26.83
C ARG A 594 -6.48 16.23 -26.86
N ALA A 595 -6.34 17.31 -27.63
CA ALA A 595 -7.38 18.32 -27.75
C ALA A 595 -8.71 17.71 -28.24
N GLY A 596 -9.76 17.82 -27.42
CA GLY A 596 -11.10 17.32 -27.73
C GLY A 596 -11.31 15.80 -27.52
N GLU A 597 -10.30 15.09 -27.03
CA GLU A 597 -10.40 13.67 -26.67
C GLU A 597 -10.41 13.49 -25.13
N PRO A 598 -10.97 12.39 -24.61
CA PRO A 598 -10.82 12.04 -23.19
C PRO A 598 -9.36 11.85 -22.79
N LEU A 599 -9.05 12.14 -21.53
CA LEU A 599 -7.75 11.83 -20.94
C LEU A 599 -7.48 10.32 -21.02
N VAL A 600 -6.28 9.96 -21.46
CA VAL A 600 -5.78 8.59 -21.44
C VAL A 600 -4.76 8.46 -20.32
N GLU A 601 -5.03 7.59 -19.35
CA GLU A 601 -4.08 7.27 -18.28
C GLU A 601 -2.98 6.33 -18.81
N LEU A 602 -1.74 6.60 -18.41
CA LEU A 602 -0.57 5.85 -18.87
C LEU A 602 -0.27 4.65 -17.96
N ASP A 603 -0.02 3.49 -18.57
CA ASP A 603 0.42 2.28 -17.88
C ASP A 603 1.96 2.17 -17.79
N ARG A 604 2.66 2.82 -18.72
CA ARG A 604 4.12 2.76 -18.81
C ARG A 604 4.70 4.05 -19.34
N VAL A 605 5.72 4.52 -18.64
CA VAL A 605 6.62 5.59 -19.05
C VAL A 605 8.03 5.05 -18.88
N SER A 606 8.83 5.08 -19.96
CA SER A 606 10.24 4.70 -19.89
C SER A 606 11.09 5.86 -20.35
N ALA A 607 12.07 6.25 -19.55
CA ALA A 607 13.02 7.31 -19.86
C ALA A 607 14.45 6.77 -20.07
N GLN A 608 15.11 7.28 -21.09
CA GLN A 608 16.55 7.10 -21.32
C GLN A 608 17.22 8.46 -21.32
N ASP A 609 17.94 8.75 -20.25
CA ASP A 609 18.55 10.05 -20.00
C ASP A 609 20.02 10.06 -20.41
N THR A 610 20.48 11.12 -21.08
CA THR A 610 21.89 11.37 -21.37
C THR A 610 22.39 12.56 -20.56
N PHE A 611 23.51 12.40 -19.85
CA PHE A 611 24.09 13.43 -18.98
C PHE A 611 25.45 13.90 -19.50
N GLY A 612 25.78 15.16 -19.25
CA GLY A 612 27.13 15.68 -19.37
C GLY A 612 27.98 15.36 -18.14
N ASP A 613 29.29 15.55 -18.27
CA ASP A 613 30.27 15.32 -17.20
C ASP A 613 30.04 16.23 -15.97
N ASN A 614 29.26 17.29 -16.12
CA ASN A 614 28.88 18.23 -15.06
C ASN A 614 27.61 17.81 -14.30
N GLY A 615 27.02 16.65 -14.61
CA GLY A 615 25.83 16.12 -13.94
C GLY A 615 24.50 16.69 -14.44
N LEU A 616 24.52 17.61 -15.42
CA LEU A 616 23.31 18.14 -16.05
C LEU A 616 22.87 17.25 -17.23
N PRO A 617 21.56 17.08 -17.46
CA PRO A 617 21.05 16.33 -18.59
C PRO A 617 21.34 17.09 -19.89
N ILE A 618 21.61 16.38 -20.97
CA ILE A 618 21.81 16.94 -22.31
C ILE A 618 20.59 16.66 -23.18
N SER A 619 20.06 15.45 -23.08
CA SER A 619 18.89 15.00 -23.83
C SER A 619 18.22 13.82 -23.12
N ALA A 620 16.99 13.51 -23.50
CA ALA A 620 16.31 12.30 -23.08
C ALA A 620 15.45 11.71 -24.21
N GLU A 621 15.25 10.40 -24.20
CA GLU A 621 14.25 9.71 -25.01
C GLU A 621 13.20 9.10 -24.09
N LEU A 622 11.92 9.45 -24.31
CA LEU A 622 10.80 8.95 -23.53
C LEU A 622 9.82 8.18 -24.41
N ARG A 623 9.21 7.14 -23.84
CA ARG A 623 8.12 6.37 -24.46
C ARG A 623 6.94 6.27 -23.50
N PHE A 624 5.75 6.50 -24.02
CA PHE A 624 4.50 6.53 -23.27
C PHE A 624 3.53 5.50 -23.85
N SER A 625 2.92 4.71 -22.96
CA SER A 625 1.90 3.71 -23.28
C SER A 625 0.75 3.79 -22.26
N PRO A 626 -0.51 3.53 -22.68
CA PRO A 626 -0.96 3.36 -24.06
C PRO A 626 -0.88 4.66 -24.88
N GLY A 627 -0.87 4.53 -26.21
CA GLY A 627 -0.78 5.66 -27.16
C GLY A 627 0.48 5.68 -28.01
N ASP A 628 1.44 4.79 -27.75
CA ASP A 628 2.67 4.54 -28.51
C ASP A 628 3.42 5.82 -28.89
N LEU A 629 3.47 6.79 -27.97
CA LEU A 629 4.11 8.07 -28.19
C LEU A 629 5.59 7.97 -27.80
N ALA A 630 6.49 8.25 -28.73
CA ALA A 630 7.92 8.39 -28.46
C ALA A 630 8.32 9.86 -28.62
N VAL A 631 9.05 10.39 -27.64
CA VAL A 631 9.44 11.80 -27.53
C VAL A 631 10.94 11.91 -27.36
N THR A 632 11.58 12.72 -28.21
CA THR A 632 12.96 13.16 -28.06
C THR A 632 12.96 14.52 -27.39
N VAL A 633 13.80 14.69 -26.36
CA VAL A 633 13.87 15.88 -25.51
C VAL A 633 15.25 16.52 -25.65
N GLU A 634 15.28 17.80 -26.01
CA GLU A 634 16.49 18.62 -26.10
C GLU A 634 16.45 19.73 -25.04
N MET A 635 17.41 19.70 -24.11
CA MET A 635 17.44 20.63 -22.98
C MET A 635 17.78 22.05 -23.46
N ARG A 636 17.07 23.05 -22.93
CA ARG A 636 17.23 24.47 -23.33
C ARG A 636 17.77 25.33 -22.20
N GLY A 637 17.34 25.09 -20.96
CA GLY A 637 17.85 25.78 -19.78
C GLY A 637 17.81 24.88 -18.56
N HIS A 638 18.83 24.95 -17.71
CA HIS A 638 18.96 24.12 -16.51
C HIS A 638 18.64 24.93 -15.26
N ALA A 639 17.81 24.39 -14.39
CA ALA A 639 17.47 24.96 -13.09
C ALA A 639 17.52 23.84 -12.02
N PRO A 640 18.71 23.28 -11.75
CA PRO A 640 18.88 22.14 -10.85
C PRO A 640 18.84 22.56 -9.38
N VAL A 641 18.58 21.61 -8.48
CA VAL A 641 18.82 21.78 -7.04
C VAL A 641 19.60 20.60 -6.46
N LEU A 642 20.29 20.85 -5.34
CA LEU A 642 21.01 19.84 -4.59
C LEU A 642 20.24 19.53 -3.31
N LEU A 643 19.83 18.27 -3.11
CA LEU A 643 19.08 17.85 -1.94
C LEU A 643 19.99 17.12 -0.96
N ARG A 644 20.02 17.55 0.29
CA ARG A 644 20.79 16.90 1.37
C ARG A 644 19.85 16.47 2.48
N SER A 645 19.93 15.22 2.89
CA SER A 645 19.15 14.71 4.02
C SER A 645 19.80 15.11 5.35
N PRO A 646 19.04 15.07 6.45
CA PRO A 646 19.60 15.22 7.80
C PRO A 646 20.66 14.15 8.15
N ASP A 647 20.56 12.96 7.54
CA ASP A 647 21.50 11.84 7.75
C ASP A 647 22.72 11.88 6.81
N GLY A 648 22.84 12.89 5.94
CA GLY A 648 24.01 13.14 5.09
C GLY A 648 23.96 12.54 3.69
N ARG A 649 22.92 11.77 3.35
CA ARG A 649 22.63 11.35 1.96
C ARG A 649 22.42 12.57 1.07
N THR A 650 22.78 12.41 -0.20
CA THR A 650 22.67 13.48 -1.20
C THR A 650 21.95 12.96 -2.44
N SER A 651 21.00 13.76 -2.93
CA SER A 651 20.40 13.55 -4.25
C SER A 651 20.68 14.75 -5.15
N LEU A 652 21.13 14.46 -6.37
CA LEU A 652 21.23 15.45 -7.42
C LEU A 652 19.86 15.56 -8.09
N PHE A 653 19.34 16.78 -8.18
CA PHE A 653 18.02 17.03 -8.74
C PHE A 653 18.10 17.95 -9.96
N PRO A 654 18.71 17.50 -11.06
CA PRO A 654 18.70 18.25 -12.29
C PRO A 654 17.28 18.40 -12.83
N ARG A 655 16.95 19.64 -13.19
CA ARG A 655 15.70 19.97 -13.84
C ARG A 655 15.99 20.94 -14.99
N ALA A 656 15.26 20.78 -16.09
CA ALA A 656 15.46 21.61 -17.27
C ALA A 656 14.13 21.82 -18.01
N TRP A 657 13.97 23.01 -18.58
CA TRP A 657 12.98 23.17 -19.64
C TRP A 657 13.60 22.76 -20.97
N ALA A 658 12.78 22.18 -21.83
CA ALA A 658 13.23 21.52 -23.04
C ALA A 658 12.29 21.77 -24.21
N ALA A 659 12.86 21.70 -25.41
CA ALA A 659 12.10 21.50 -26.63
C ALA A 659 11.91 20.00 -26.84
N VAL A 660 10.72 19.61 -27.31
CA VAL A 660 10.40 18.20 -27.56
C VAL A 660 9.96 17.97 -28.98
N THR A 661 10.31 16.80 -29.52
CA THR A 661 9.86 16.34 -30.84
C THR A 661 9.39 14.90 -30.72
N THR A 662 8.17 14.63 -31.20
CA THR A 662 7.61 13.28 -31.24
C THR A 662 8.12 12.52 -32.47
N ALA A 663 8.08 11.19 -32.44
CA ALA A 663 8.46 10.36 -33.59
C ALA A 663 7.60 10.60 -34.84
N ASP A 664 6.37 11.11 -34.68
CA ASP A 664 5.46 11.51 -35.77
C ASP A 664 5.68 12.96 -36.25
N GLY A 665 6.66 13.68 -35.70
CA GLY A 665 7.10 15.00 -36.17
C GLY A 665 6.39 16.20 -35.54
N ARG A 666 5.56 15.99 -34.51
CA ARG A 666 4.98 17.07 -33.71
C ARG A 666 6.03 17.65 -32.77
N THR A 667 5.88 18.93 -32.48
CA THR A 667 6.79 19.70 -31.63
C THR A 667 6.08 20.26 -30.41
N GLY A 668 6.85 20.60 -29.40
CA GLY A 668 6.34 21.22 -28.18
C GLY A 668 7.46 21.63 -27.25
N ILE A 669 7.06 22.00 -26.04
CA ILE A 669 7.96 22.38 -24.96
C ILE A 669 7.48 21.83 -23.62
N GLY A 670 8.34 21.89 -22.61
CA GLY A 670 7.92 21.70 -21.22
C GLY A 670 9.10 21.40 -20.33
N TRP A 671 8.83 20.74 -19.21
CA TRP A 671 9.82 20.50 -18.16
C TRP A 671 10.10 19.01 -17.99
N ILE A 672 11.37 18.71 -17.72
CA ILE A 672 11.86 17.39 -17.33
C ILE A 672 12.76 17.51 -16.11
N GLU A 673 12.66 16.52 -15.24
CA GLU A 673 13.37 16.43 -13.99
C GLU A 673 13.90 15.02 -13.81
N MET A 674 15.08 14.90 -13.19
CA MET A 674 15.57 13.63 -12.68
C MET A 674 15.97 13.76 -11.21
N ASN A 675 15.58 12.78 -10.40
CA ASN A 675 16.16 12.58 -9.06
C ASN A 675 17.21 11.48 -9.14
N ARG A 676 18.44 11.77 -8.68
CA ARG A 676 19.60 10.88 -8.80
C ARG A 676 20.34 10.77 -7.47
N ASN A 677 20.08 9.68 -6.77
CA ASN A 677 20.72 9.42 -5.49
C ASN A 677 22.20 9.11 -5.66
N GLN A 678 23.02 9.73 -4.81
CA GLN A 678 24.44 9.40 -4.73
C GLN A 678 24.61 8.30 -3.68
N LEU A 679 25.14 7.15 -4.10
CA LEU A 679 25.43 6.00 -3.24
C LEU A 679 26.60 6.26 -2.29
#